data_AF-A0AB34JBJ5-F1
#
_entry.id   AF-A0AB34JBJ5-F1
#
_cell.length_a   1.000
_cell.length_b   1.000
_cell.length_c   1.000
_cell.angle_alpha   90.00
_cell.angle_beta   90.00
_cell.angle_gamma   90.00
#
_symmetry.space_group_name_H-M   'P 1'
#
loop_
_entity.id
_entity.type
_entity.pdbx_description
1 polymer ?
#
loop_
_entity_poly.entity_id
_entity_poly.type
_entity_poly.pdbx_seq_one_letter_code
_entity_poly.pdbx_strand_id
1 'polypeptide(L)'
;MPQTAPSSADTELQAKVSDALSALDPVLTLHEQLKAAAELLKATAGGAVGPSMPTWCMTYEPWVLRGNYCCYLSHYKKEADTEARLVQIKLERYMGQPVFNDSDSLKDLGQLREHVRSSDVLVMFLTTNYLTRPWCLIEILTAIEARLPIVALNVRGAHPYDYAEAHAFLERLEHTLPVANPGAIETLVAQGVDPTEAAFQMTSVLPGIIATELSVAASRHVLGAQLLDLREAMRTATPLDVPGSREAWLKRRAHKYHESPSAVPQPPAGRALPPQARRAASEVSETSGSMARFAVGYSSSTDAKTAVTQAYRMLVTKLSNLSPHVILLIHSDKFNSDDVVGYLRALVHPTTAYFGGSSRFGVMVDGKWCTTDGYFFALQGIYDPGGTYATFSTSLPTMEVGPDPPDFLDLPPSWTQAVTDNVKTACDQCLARGHRDPRSWEDGKPAAPRFLWFFCASGIMAATVLKSVHSAIGTEVPTCGGGLMSVLHSPDENSVHTHFTGCAGAMCWPSAEVVSAFCNGVYHIDGCEGVVTKRKGRTGIAEIDGKPALQALQSWNNMYNDENLKEHLEAHPHFEHASKGIVDAFTPADWWFKKGAPSLNGEYLTTGLRQTLRDGTEWYNVHAPKLIDTKDGSISLFFEPPLNSTLCLLGGKSDEARMQTARACHELLQASGLRHPQASFSMVCATYFFLAGNEGMEKMALQLSEAIGWIPSLVIIGGPEFGNTDRGPVTGGYSTSSIIFGTEKDSTASSAILHLT
;
A
#
# COMPACT_ATOMS: atom_id res chain seq x y z
N MET A 1 -24.67 3.98 -24.00
CA MET A 1 -24.64 5.24 -24.78
C MET A 1 -23.42 5.19 -25.68
N PRO A 2 -23.50 5.52 -26.98
CA PRO A 2 -22.32 5.51 -27.83
C PRO A 2 -21.37 6.65 -27.43
N GLN A 3 -20.11 6.32 -27.19
CA GLN A 3 -19.05 7.31 -27.00
C GLN A 3 -18.89 8.12 -28.29
N THR A 4 -19.20 9.41 -28.24
CA THR A 4 -18.90 10.34 -29.32
C THR A 4 -17.40 10.56 -29.37
N ALA A 5 -16.80 10.37 -30.55
CA ALA A 5 -15.41 10.74 -30.82
C ALA A 5 -15.16 12.21 -30.43
N PRO A 6 -13.96 12.56 -29.92
CA PRO A 6 -13.62 13.93 -29.60
C PRO A 6 -13.84 14.82 -30.83
N SER A 7 -14.44 15.99 -30.60
CA SER A 7 -14.76 16.92 -31.67
C SER A 7 -13.46 17.42 -32.31
N SER A 8 -13.47 17.75 -33.61
CA SER A 8 -12.29 18.33 -34.29
C SER A 8 -11.76 19.59 -33.61
N ALA A 9 -12.59 20.28 -32.84
CA ALA A 9 -12.22 21.46 -32.06
C ALA A 9 -11.30 21.12 -30.86
N ASP A 10 -11.48 19.95 -30.23
CA ASP A 10 -10.64 19.52 -29.10
C ASP A 10 -9.23 19.16 -29.59
N THR A 11 -9.12 18.53 -30.75
CA THR A 11 -7.83 18.20 -31.37
C THR A 11 -7.07 19.45 -31.81
N GLU A 12 -7.80 20.45 -32.34
CA GLU A 12 -7.21 21.73 -32.74
C GLU A 12 -6.73 22.56 -31.54
N LEU A 13 -7.47 22.55 -30.43
CA LEU A 13 -7.06 23.21 -29.18
C LEU A 13 -5.81 22.55 -28.58
N GLN A 14 -5.76 21.21 -28.55
CA GLN A 14 -4.59 20.47 -28.08
C GLN A 14 -3.35 20.76 -28.93
N ALA A 15 -3.48 20.81 -30.26
CA ALA A 15 -2.39 21.17 -31.16
C ALA A 15 -1.88 22.60 -30.87
N LYS A 16 -2.80 23.58 -30.72
CA LYS A 16 -2.44 24.97 -30.40
C LYS A 16 -1.75 25.11 -29.04
N VAL A 17 -2.16 24.36 -28.03
CA VAL A 17 -1.50 24.33 -26.71
C VAL A 17 -0.09 23.73 -26.82
N SER A 18 0.06 22.64 -27.57
CA SER A 18 1.36 22.00 -27.77
C SER A 18 2.34 22.89 -28.53
N ASP A 19 1.89 23.57 -29.59
CA ASP A 19 2.69 24.51 -30.36
C ASP A 19 3.07 25.74 -29.51
N ALA A 20 2.12 26.25 -28.72
CA ALA A 20 2.36 27.37 -27.81
C ALA A 20 3.42 27.02 -26.74
N LEU A 21 3.37 25.81 -26.17
CA LEU A 21 4.36 25.36 -25.19
C LEU A 21 5.74 25.12 -25.82
N SER A 22 5.78 24.64 -27.06
CA SER A 22 7.03 24.38 -27.80
C SER A 22 7.75 25.66 -28.23
N ALA A 23 7.03 26.78 -28.32
CA ALA A 23 7.56 28.09 -28.67
C ALA A 23 8.13 28.89 -27.48
N LEU A 24 8.05 28.36 -26.26
CA LEU A 24 8.51 29.05 -25.04
C LEU A 24 10.01 28.86 -24.82
N ASP A 25 10.66 29.90 -24.29
CA ASP A 25 12.06 29.85 -23.92
C ASP A 25 12.27 28.85 -22.76
N PRO A 26 13.14 27.82 -22.93
CA PRO A 26 13.39 26.81 -21.90
C PRO A 26 14.06 27.37 -20.63
N VAL A 27 14.54 28.63 -20.65
CA VAL A 27 15.13 29.31 -19.49
C VAL A 27 14.06 29.89 -18.55
N LEU A 28 12.81 30.01 -18.99
CA LEU A 28 11.71 30.49 -18.15
C LEU A 28 11.31 29.46 -17.10
N THR A 29 10.91 29.94 -15.91
CA THR A 29 10.29 29.08 -14.90
C THR A 29 8.97 28.51 -15.42
N LEU A 30 8.55 27.34 -14.92
CA LEU A 30 7.27 26.71 -15.32
C LEU A 30 6.07 27.68 -15.16
N HIS A 31 6.12 28.57 -14.15
CA HIS A 31 5.11 29.59 -13.95
C HIS A 31 5.09 30.64 -15.07
N GLU A 32 6.27 31.13 -15.50
CA GLU A 32 6.41 32.07 -16.61
C GLU A 32 6.02 31.41 -17.93
N GLN A 33 6.34 30.14 -18.12
CA GLN A 33 5.92 29.36 -19.28
C GLN A 33 4.39 29.22 -19.34
N LEU A 34 3.74 28.88 -18.23
CA LEU A 34 2.27 28.78 -18.15
C LEU A 34 1.59 30.14 -18.36
N LYS A 35 2.16 31.23 -17.81
CA LYS A 35 1.66 32.59 -17.99
C LYS A 35 1.80 33.04 -19.45
N ALA A 36 2.95 32.78 -20.07
CA ALA A 36 3.19 33.08 -21.48
C ALA A 36 2.28 32.26 -22.40
N ALA A 37 2.09 30.96 -22.13
CA ALA A 37 1.14 30.12 -22.86
C ALA A 37 -0.31 30.64 -22.73
N ALA A 38 -0.73 31.06 -21.54
CA ALA A 38 -2.06 31.61 -21.31
C ALA A 38 -2.28 32.94 -22.07
N GLU A 39 -1.29 33.82 -22.10
CA GLU A 39 -1.33 35.06 -22.88
C GLU A 39 -1.28 34.80 -24.39
N LEU A 40 -0.50 33.81 -24.84
CA LEU A 40 -0.43 33.38 -26.24
C LEU A 40 -1.79 32.82 -26.71
N LEU A 41 -2.44 32.02 -25.86
CA LEU A 41 -3.78 31.47 -26.10
C LEU A 41 -4.85 32.57 -26.12
N LYS A 42 -4.78 33.56 -25.23
CA LYS A 42 -5.67 34.74 -25.27
C LYS A 42 -5.48 35.56 -26.56
N ALA A 43 -4.24 35.74 -27.00
CA ALA A 43 -3.92 36.51 -28.20
C ALA A 43 -4.35 35.79 -29.49
N THR A 44 -4.23 34.46 -29.53
CA THR A 44 -4.62 33.63 -30.70
C THR A 44 -6.11 33.33 -30.77
N ALA A 45 -6.84 33.41 -29.65
CA ALA A 45 -8.26 33.09 -29.58
C ALA A 45 -9.22 34.19 -30.09
N GLY A 46 -8.71 35.32 -30.61
CA GLY A 46 -9.48 36.23 -31.47
C GLY A 46 -10.91 36.56 -31.04
N GLY A 47 -11.15 36.88 -29.76
CA GLY A 47 -12.44 37.33 -29.25
C GLY A 47 -13.55 36.25 -29.22
N ALA A 48 -14.04 35.96 -28.02
CA ALA A 48 -15.18 35.08 -27.72
C ALA A 48 -14.90 33.56 -27.72
N VAL A 49 -14.00 33.12 -26.84
CA VAL A 49 -14.11 31.77 -26.25
C VAL A 49 -14.89 31.92 -24.94
N GLY A 50 -16.08 31.32 -24.87
CA GLY A 50 -16.90 31.26 -23.66
C GLY A 50 -16.21 30.51 -22.52
N PRO A 51 -16.65 30.69 -21.26
CA PRO A 51 -15.93 30.22 -20.09
C PRO A 51 -16.13 28.70 -19.94
N SER A 52 -15.27 27.90 -20.56
CA SER A 52 -15.19 26.46 -20.28
C SER A 52 -13.74 25.98 -20.18
N MET A 53 -12.86 26.78 -19.57
CA MET A 53 -11.68 26.22 -18.90
C MET A 53 -12.15 25.50 -17.63
N PRO A 54 -11.70 24.26 -17.38
CA PRO A 54 -12.08 23.56 -16.16
C PRO A 54 -11.56 24.34 -14.95
N THR A 55 -12.43 24.52 -13.95
CA THR A 55 -12.27 25.36 -12.76
C THR A 55 -11.05 25.04 -11.89
N TRP A 56 -10.32 23.95 -12.16
CA TRP A 56 -9.04 23.65 -11.51
C TRP A 56 -7.84 24.42 -12.09
N CYS A 57 -8.01 25.09 -13.25
CA CYS A 57 -7.05 26.05 -13.81
C CYS A 57 -7.26 27.49 -13.30
N MET A 58 -7.93 27.68 -12.16
CA MET A 58 -7.87 29.00 -11.50
C MET A 58 -6.42 29.29 -11.15
N THR A 59 -5.84 30.27 -11.84
CA THR A 59 -4.56 30.88 -11.49
C THR A 59 -4.74 31.57 -10.15
N TYR A 60 -4.59 30.81 -9.08
CA TYR A 60 -4.44 31.36 -7.75
C TYR A 60 -3.28 32.35 -7.77
N GLU A 61 -3.45 33.49 -7.11
CA GLU A 61 -2.34 34.43 -6.92
C GLU A 61 -1.16 33.66 -6.30
N PRO A 62 0.03 33.72 -6.94
CA PRO A 62 1.22 33.08 -6.40
C PRO A 62 1.48 33.56 -4.98
N TRP A 63 1.88 32.64 -4.10
CA TRP A 63 2.25 33.03 -2.76
C TRP A 63 3.55 33.85 -2.82
N VAL A 64 3.55 35.05 -2.24
CA VAL A 64 4.73 35.91 -2.16
C VAL A 64 5.38 35.68 -0.81
N LEU A 65 6.54 35.02 -0.82
CA LEU A 65 7.30 34.71 0.39
C LEU A 65 7.74 35.99 1.11
N ARG A 66 7.56 36.03 2.43
CA ARG A 66 8.20 37.03 3.32
C ARG A 66 9.44 36.45 3.99
N GLY A 67 9.44 35.14 4.27
CA GLY A 67 10.58 34.35 4.72
C GLY A 67 11.13 33.43 3.64
N ASN A 68 11.63 32.27 4.07
CA ASN A 68 12.13 31.19 3.21
C ASN A 68 11.03 30.20 2.84
N TYR A 69 9.97 30.09 3.64
CA TYR A 69 8.91 29.10 3.49
C TYR A 69 7.53 29.77 3.60
N CYS A 70 6.57 29.30 2.80
CA CYS A 70 5.20 29.81 2.87
C CYS A 70 4.49 29.35 4.15
N CYS A 71 4.85 28.18 4.69
CA CYS A 71 4.49 27.79 6.04
C CYS A 71 5.44 26.75 6.65
N TYR A 72 5.40 26.66 7.98
CA TYR A 72 5.97 25.60 8.78
C TYR A 72 4.87 24.64 9.25
N LEU A 73 5.02 23.34 9.01
CA LEU A 73 4.06 22.31 9.42
C LEU A 73 4.42 21.72 10.78
N SER A 74 3.83 22.26 11.85
CA SER A 74 3.99 21.76 13.22
C SER A 74 3.05 20.58 13.47
N HIS A 75 3.61 19.39 13.70
CA HIS A 75 2.81 18.17 13.84
C HIS A 75 3.44 17.18 14.82
N TYR A 76 2.61 16.30 15.40
CA TYR A 76 3.14 15.18 16.18
C TYR A 76 3.47 14.01 15.25
N LYS A 77 4.77 13.78 14.99
CA LYS A 77 5.27 12.71 14.11
C LYS A 77 4.65 11.33 14.31
N LYS A 78 4.21 10.95 15.51
CA LYS A 78 3.57 9.63 15.69
C LYS A 78 2.11 9.58 15.22
N GLU A 79 1.43 10.72 15.16
CA GLU A 79 -0.01 10.81 14.91
C GLU A 79 -0.36 11.45 13.57
N ALA A 80 0.53 12.26 12.98
CA ALA A 80 0.22 13.08 11.79
C ALA A 80 1.37 13.24 10.77
N ASP A 81 2.40 12.38 10.77
CA ASP A 81 3.55 12.49 9.85
C ASP A 81 3.14 12.32 8.38
N THR A 82 2.30 11.33 8.10
CA THR A 82 1.77 11.06 6.75
C THR A 82 0.90 12.21 6.26
N GLU A 83 0.03 12.73 7.13
CA GLU A 83 -0.85 13.86 6.87
C GLU A 83 -0.05 15.13 6.59
N ALA A 84 0.98 15.42 7.39
CA ALA A 84 1.87 16.56 7.19
C ALA A 84 2.61 16.48 5.85
N ARG A 85 3.13 15.29 5.50
CA ARG A 85 3.79 15.06 4.20
C ARG A 85 2.83 15.26 3.02
N LEU A 86 1.59 14.76 3.13
CA LEU A 86 0.57 14.95 2.11
C LEU A 86 0.23 16.43 1.92
N VAL A 87 0.01 17.15 3.02
CA VAL A 87 -0.28 18.59 3.01
C VAL A 87 0.90 19.35 2.39
N GLN A 88 2.14 19.04 2.75
CA GLN A 88 3.35 19.65 2.17
C GLN A 88 3.33 19.53 0.64
N ILE A 89 3.24 18.31 0.11
CA ILE A 89 3.27 18.04 -1.34
C ILE A 89 2.18 18.82 -2.08
N LYS A 90 0.96 18.85 -1.53
CA LYS A 90 -0.17 19.52 -2.19
C LYS A 90 -0.07 21.05 -2.07
N LEU A 91 0.35 21.58 -0.93
CA LEU A 91 0.52 23.00 -0.69
C LEU A 91 1.66 23.58 -1.54
N GLU A 92 2.81 22.91 -1.65
CA GLU A 92 3.90 23.34 -2.53
C GLU A 92 3.43 23.44 -3.99
N ARG A 93 2.61 22.49 -4.42
CA ARG A 93 1.99 22.51 -5.76
C ARG A 93 1.00 23.66 -5.92
N TYR A 94 0.18 23.95 -4.92
CA TYR A 94 -0.84 25.02 -4.99
C TYR A 94 -0.25 26.41 -4.86
N MET A 95 0.82 26.57 -4.09
CA MET A 95 1.44 27.87 -3.81
C MET A 95 2.61 28.17 -4.73
N GLY A 96 3.24 27.16 -5.32
CA GLY A 96 4.47 27.30 -6.10
C GLY A 96 5.65 27.75 -5.22
N GLN A 97 5.58 27.51 -3.92
CA GLN A 97 6.54 27.94 -2.92
C GLN A 97 6.86 26.80 -1.97
N PRO A 98 8.06 26.77 -1.36
CA PRO A 98 8.48 25.70 -0.46
C PRO A 98 7.70 25.73 0.87
N VAL A 99 7.40 24.53 1.37
CA VAL A 99 6.75 24.31 2.67
C VAL A 99 7.73 23.55 3.57
N PHE A 100 7.95 24.03 4.80
CA PHE A 100 8.86 23.37 5.72
C PHE A 100 8.16 22.26 6.52
N ASN A 101 8.67 21.04 6.39
CA ASN A 101 8.30 19.87 7.20
C ASN A 101 9.55 19.38 7.95
N ASP A 102 9.48 19.37 9.28
CA ASP A 102 10.61 19.02 10.14
C ASP A 102 11.03 17.55 10.00
N SER A 103 10.07 16.65 9.75
CA SER A 103 10.33 15.23 9.50
C SER A 103 11.24 14.96 8.31
N ASP A 104 11.20 15.81 7.29
CA ASP A 104 11.99 15.67 6.05
C ASP A 104 13.26 16.52 6.06
N SER A 105 13.21 17.69 6.70
CA SER A 105 14.18 18.76 6.47
C SER A 105 15.08 19.04 7.68
N LEU A 106 14.64 18.69 8.90
CA LEU A 106 15.33 19.06 10.12
C LEU A 106 16.32 17.97 10.56
N LYS A 107 17.62 18.25 10.44
CA LYS A 107 18.70 17.36 10.91
C LYS A 107 19.20 17.73 12.32
N ASP A 108 18.99 18.98 12.72
CA ASP A 108 19.44 19.53 14.00
C ASP A 108 18.29 20.29 14.66
N LEU A 109 17.84 19.81 15.82
CA LEU A 109 16.77 20.42 16.60
C LEU A 109 17.12 21.84 17.07
N GLY A 110 18.40 22.21 17.13
CA GLY A 110 18.83 23.57 17.44
C GLY A 110 18.39 24.61 16.40
N GLN A 111 18.10 24.19 15.17
CA GLN A 111 17.67 25.08 14.08
C GLN A 111 16.15 25.23 14.00
N LEU A 112 15.40 24.49 14.81
CA LEU A 112 13.94 24.43 14.74
C LEU A 112 13.29 25.82 14.85
N ARG A 113 13.72 26.64 15.82
CA ARG A 113 13.17 27.99 16.02
C ARG A 113 13.46 28.92 14.84
N GLU A 114 14.60 28.74 14.18
CA GLU A 114 14.96 29.53 12.99
C GLU A 114 14.09 29.17 11.77
N HIS A 115 13.78 27.88 11.60
CA HIS A 115 12.86 27.46 10.54
C HIS A 115 11.43 27.96 10.76
N VAL A 116 10.96 27.99 12.02
CA VAL A 116 9.68 28.63 12.35
C VAL A 116 9.75 30.12 11.99
N ARG A 117 10.78 30.86 12.45
CA ARG A 117 10.94 32.30 12.18
C ARG A 117 11.07 32.66 10.70
N SER A 118 11.65 31.76 9.91
CA SER A 118 11.80 31.92 8.46
C SER A 118 10.57 31.46 7.67
N SER A 119 9.45 31.19 8.32
CA SER A 119 8.19 30.83 7.67
C SER A 119 7.16 31.95 7.76
N ASP A 120 6.31 32.10 6.74
CA ASP A 120 5.30 33.17 6.73
C ASP A 120 4.12 32.91 7.67
N VAL A 121 3.84 31.63 7.95
CA VAL A 121 2.72 31.12 8.75
C VAL A 121 3.15 29.83 9.47
N LEU A 122 2.67 29.61 10.69
CA LEU A 122 2.73 28.31 11.37
C LEU A 122 1.40 27.56 11.17
N VAL A 123 1.44 26.33 10.66
CA VAL A 123 0.26 25.45 10.55
C VAL A 123 0.37 24.35 11.62
N MET A 124 -0.61 24.28 12.51
CA MET A 124 -0.67 23.30 13.61
C MET A 124 -1.57 22.12 13.24
N PHE A 125 -1.05 20.90 13.29
CA PHE A 125 -1.81 19.67 13.08
C PHE A 125 -2.38 19.21 14.42
N LEU A 126 -3.67 19.51 14.64
CA LEU A 126 -4.35 19.20 15.88
C LEU A 126 -4.73 17.71 15.92
N THR A 127 -3.96 16.93 16.69
CA THR A 127 -4.22 15.53 17.03
C THR A 127 -4.23 15.30 18.55
N THR A 128 -4.77 14.18 19.01
CA THR A 128 -5.00 13.88 20.44
C THR A 128 -3.83 14.27 21.36
N ASN A 129 -2.59 13.89 21.04
CA ASN A 129 -1.44 14.13 21.92
C ASN A 129 -0.50 15.25 21.43
N TYR A 130 -0.92 16.07 20.46
CA TYR A 130 -0.08 17.12 19.88
C TYR A 130 0.53 18.06 20.94
N LEU A 131 -0.29 18.55 21.88
CA LEU A 131 0.16 19.48 22.94
C LEU A 131 1.03 18.83 24.02
N THR A 132 1.21 17.51 24.01
CA THR A 132 2.08 16.80 24.96
C THR A 132 3.55 16.85 24.54
N ARG A 133 3.85 17.34 23.34
CA ARG A 133 5.18 17.28 22.73
C ARG A 133 5.94 18.59 22.94
N PRO A 134 7.08 18.59 23.65
CA PRO A 134 7.77 19.83 24.00
C PRO A 134 8.22 20.63 22.77
N TRP A 135 8.65 19.96 21.69
CA TRP A 135 9.06 20.64 20.46
C TRP A 135 7.89 21.33 19.74
N CYS A 136 6.71 20.70 19.67
CA CYS A 136 5.51 21.34 19.15
C CYS A 136 5.12 22.59 19.98
N LEU A 137 5.26 22.52 21.32
CA LEU A 137 5.04 23.69 22.17
C LEU A 137 6.07 24.80 21.90
N ILE A 138 7.34 24.45 21.70
CA ILE A 138 8.40 25.42 21.34
C ILE A 138 8.12 26.08 20.00
N GLU A 139 7.61 25.33 19.01
CA GLU A 139 7.23 25.86 17.69
C GLU A 139 6.12 26.89 17.82
N ILE A 140 5.05 26.58 18.57
CA ILE A 140 3.93 27.50 18.84
C ILE A 140 4.45 28.78 19.52
N LEU A 141 5.24 28.64 20.59
CA LEU A 141 5.76 29.79 21.32
C LEU A 141 6.69 30.64 20.45
N THR A 142 7.52 30.00 19.61
CA THR A 142 8.39 30.71 18.68
C THR A 142 7.56 31.52 17.67
N ALA A 143 6.44 30.97 17.18
CA ALA A 143 5.53 31.70 16.30
C ALA A 143 4.85 32.88 17.01
N ILE A 144 4.44 32.72 18.27
CA ILE A 144 3.88 33.82 19.09
C ILE A 144 4.94 34.93 19.28
N GLU A 145 6.15 34.58 19.70
CA GLU A 145 7.27 35.50 19.92
C GLU A 145 7.64 36.27 18.63
N ALA A 146 7.67 35.57 17.50
CA ALA A 146 7.98 36.13 16.19
C ALA A 146 6.79 36.85 15.52
N ARG A 147 5.63 36.88 16.17
CA ARG A 147 4.37 37.42 15.63
C ARG A 147 4.06 36.85 14.25
N LEU A 148 4.14 35.54 14.11
CA LEU A 148 3.68 34.83 12.92
C LEU A 148 2.19 34.54 13.03
N PRO A 149 1.43 34.61 11.93
CA PRO A 149 0.09 34.03 11.89
C PRO A 149 0.13 32.53 12.21
N ILE A 150 -0.83 32.06 12.99
CA ILE A 150 -0.98 30.64 13.35
C ILE A 150 -2.32 30.16 12.82
N VAL A 151 -2.31 29.07 12.04
CA VAL A 151 -3.51 28.40 11.52
C VAL A 151 -3.58 27.00 12.08
N ALA A 152 -4.76 26.62 12.59
CA ALA A 152 -5.00 25.27 13.06
C ALA A 152 -5.64 24.40 11.97
N LEU A 153 -5.19 23.15 11.89
CA LEU A 153 -5.71 22.12 11.00
C LEU A 153 -6.13 20.90 11.85
N ASN A 154 -7.43 20.70 11.99
CA ASN A 154 -8.03 19.60 12.72
C ASN A 154 -7.96 18.31 11.89
N VAL A 155 -7.14 17.36 12.33
CA VAL A 155 -6.92 16.10 11.61
C VAL A 155 -7.98 15.08 12.02
N ARG A 156 -8.85 14.71 11.09
CA ARG A 156 -9.86 13.66 11.29
C ARG A 156 -9.21 12.29 11.11
N GLY A 157 -9.48 11.37 12.04
CA GLY A 157 -9.00 10.00 11.95
C GLY A 157 -8.84 9.33 13.31
N ALA A 158 -7.79 8.52 13.44
CA ALA A 158 -7.53 7.71 14.63
C ALA A 158 -7.18 8.53 15.89
N HIS A 159 -6.78 9.79 15.74
CA HIS A 159 -6.30 10.65 16.83
C HIS A 159 -7.07 11.98 16.89
N PRO A 160 -8.38 11.96 17.22
CA PRO A 160 -9.19 13.18 17.24
C PRO A 160 -8.70 14.17 18.31
N TYR A 161 -8.72 15.45 17.97
CA TYR A 161 -8.40 16.53 18.90
C TYR A 161 -9.64 16.94 19.72
N ASP A 162 -9.50 17.00 21.04
CA ASP A 162 -10.52 17.51 21.95
C ASP A 162 -10.11 18.90 22.46
N TYR A 163 -10.85 19.93 22.04
CA TYR A 163 -10.58 21.33 22.40
C TYR A 163 -10.73 21.61 23.90
N ALA A 164 -11.68 20.96 24.57
CA ALA A 164 -11.93 21.17 25.99
C ALA A 164 -10.81 20.52 26.82
N GLU A 165 -10.42 19.31 26.45
CA GLU A 165 -9.28 18.61 27.06
C GLU A 165 -7.98 19.38 26.83
N ALA A 166 -7.72 19.82 25.60
CA ALA A 166 -6.56 20.62 25.24
C ALA A 166 -6.48 21.92 26.06
N HIS A 167 -7.58 22.65 26.20
CA HIS A 167 -7.63 23.84 27.03
C HIS A 167 -7.33 23.54 28.50
N ALA A 168 -7.97 22.50 29.06
CA ALA A 168 -7.72 22.08 30.44
C ALA A 168 -6.29 21.54 30.67
N PHE A 169 -5.67 20.98 29.63
CA PHE A 169 -4.28 20.56 29.62
C PHE A 169 -3.35 21.77 29.70
N LEU A 170 -3.54 22.77 28.82
CA LEU A 170 -2.73 23.99 28.77
C LEU A 170 -2.90 24.88 29.99
N GLU A 171 -4.11 24.97 30.57
CA GLU A 171 -4.34 25.70 31.83
C GLU A 171 -3.47 25.18 32.97
N ARG A 172 -2.95 23.95 32.87
CA ARG A 172 -2.21 23.26 33.94
C ARG A 172 -0.90 22.68 33.46
N LEU A 173 -0.33 23.27 32.41
CA LEU A 173 0.76 22.69 31.62
C LEU A 173 1.92 22.19 32.49
N GLU A 174 2.32 22.95 33.52
CA GLU A 174 3.44 22.58 34.40
C GLU A 174 3.19 21.29 35.21
N HIS A 175 1.93 20.88 35.36
CA HIS A 175 1.53 19.67 36.08
C HIS A 175 1.10 18.56 35.13
N THR A 176 0.40 18.89 34.04
CA THR A 176 -0.14 17.92 33.08
C THR A 176 0.93 17.42 32.11
N LEU A 177 1.84 18.29 31.67
CA LEU A 177 2.91 17.94 30.73
C LEU A 177 3.89 16.87 31.25
N PRO A 178 4.43 16.94 32.49
CA PRO A 178 5.35 15.90 32.96
C PRO A 178 4.65 14.54 33.18
N VAL A 179 3.33 14.53 33.41
CA VAL A 179 2.54 13.30 33.51
C VAL A 179 2.32 12.69 32.12
N ALA A 180 1.95 13.52 31.14
CA ALA A 180 1.72 13.06 29.77
C ALA A 180 3.01 12.70 29.02
N ASN A 181 4.11 13.40 29.32
CA ASN A 181 5.40 13.23 28.66
C ASN A 181 6.56 13.53 29.64
N PRO A 182 7.04 12.51 30.37
CA PRO A 182 8.17 12.67 31.28
C PRO A 182 9.41 13.23 30.58
N GLY A 183 10.05 14.25 31.16
CA GLY A 183 11.21 14.93 30.54
C GLY A 183 10.85 16.16 29.69
N ALA A 184 9.56 16.40 29.42
CA ALA A 184 9.14 17.51 28.55
C ALA A 184 9.35 18.89 29.20
N ILE A 185 9.15 19.02 30.51
CA ILE A 185 9.38 20.28 31.22
C ILE A 185 10.87 20.65 31.18
N GLU A 186 11.73 19.66 31.41
CA GLU A 186 13.18 19.80 31.35
C GLU A 186 13.62 20.22 29.93
N THR A 187 12.97 19.68 28.90
CA THR A 187 13.21 20.07 27.51
C THR A 187 12.82 21.52 27.26
N LEU A 188 11.65 21.97 27.75
CA LEU A 188 11.23 23.38 27.64
C LEU A 188 12.23 24.31 28.33
N VAL A 189 12.61 23.99 29.57
CA VAL A 189 13.57 24.78 30.36
C VAL A 189 14.95 24.82 29.68
N ALA A 190 15.42 23.71 29.13
CA ALA A 190 16.69 23.66 28.39
C ALA A 190 16.68 24.54 27.12
N GLN A 191 15.50 24.82 26.57
CA GLN A 191 15.30 25.72 25.43
C GLN A 191 14.94 27.17 25.86
N GLY A 192 15.10 27.48 27.15
CA GLY A 192 14.86 28.80 27.72
C GLY A 192 13.38 29.16 27.84
N VAL A 193 12.48 28.17 27.85
CA VAL A 193 11.03 28.37 27.98
C VAL A 193 10.59 28.11 29.42
N ASP A 194 10.00 29.13 30.05
CA ASP A 194 9.31 28.98 31.35
C ASP A 194 7.95 28.30 31.14
N PRO A 195 7.68 27.11 31.74
CA PRO A 195 6.42 26.40 31.52
C PRO A 195 5.16 27.18 31.93
N THR A 196 5.27 28.06 32.93
CA THR A 196 4.14 28.88 33.39
C THR A 196 3.83 29.99 32.37
N GLU A 197 4.86 30.63 31.83
CA GLU A 197 4.72 31.60 30.75
C GLU A 197 4.19 30.95 29.47
N ALA A 198 4.69 29.76 29.14
CA ALA A 198 4.19 28.97 28.02
C ALA A 198 2.68 28.69 28.15
N ALA A 199 2.25 28.26 29.34
CA ALA A 199 0.83 28.05 29.65
C ALA A 199 0.01 29.33 29.47
N PHE A 200 0.50 30.47 30.00
CA PHE A 200 -0.16 31.76 29.85
C PHE A 200 -0.33 32.16 28.37
N GLN A 201 0.75 32.13 27.58
CA GLN A 201 0.70 32.55 26.19
C GLN A 201 -0.22 31.65 25.35
N MET A 202 -0.06 30.33 25.45
CA MET A 202 -0.85 29.39 24.64
C MET A 202 -2.32 29.36 25.03
N THR A 203 -2.67 29.40 26.32
CA THR A 203 -4.09 29.48 26.74
C THR A 203 -4.75 30.80 26.34
N SER A 204 -3.96 31.85 26.14
CA SER A 204 -4.47 33.17 25.73
C SER A 204 -4.64 33.29 24.22
N VAL A 205 -3.83 32.56 23.43
CA VAL A 205 -3.82 32.64 21.96
C VAL A 205 -4.65 31.54 21.31
N LEU A 206 -4.44 30.28 21.68
CA LEU A 206 -4.98 29.14 20.93
C LEU A 206 -6.52 29.08 20.87
N PRO A 207 -7.29 29.42 21.92
CA PRO A 207 -8.76 29.43 21.84
C PRO A 207 -9.34 30.41 20.82
N GLY A 208 -8.56 31.41 20.40
CA GLY A 208 -8.95 32.38 19.37
C GLY A 208 -8.74 31.89 17.94
N ILE A 209 -8.10 30.74 17.74
CA ILE A 209 -7.79 30.20 16.42
C ILE A 209 -8.92 29.28 15.96
N ILE A 210 -9.51 29.59 14.80
CA ILE A 210 -10.50 28.71 14.17
C ILE A 210 -9.76 27.67 13.36
N ALA A 211 -9.99 26.38 13.66
CA ALA A 211 -9.39 25.29 12.93
C ALA A 211 -10.10 25.02 11.61
N THR A 212 -9.31 24.80 10.57
CA THR A 212 -9.76 24.17 9.31
C THR A 212 -9.77 22.66 9.46
N GLU A 213 -10.46 21.94 8.59
CA GLU A 213 -10.64 20.49 8.70
C GLU A 213 -9.78 19.75 7.67
N LEU A 214 -9.13 18.65 8.07
CA LEU A 214 -8.44 17.73 7.18
C LEU A 214 -8.97 16.32 7.38
N SER A 215 -9.48 15.69 6.32
CA SER A 215 -9.80 14.26 6.33
C SER A 215 -9.09 13.58 5.17
N VAL A 216 -8.02 12.84 5.48
CA VAL A 216 -7.23 12.13 4.46
C VAL A 216 -7.96 10.95 3.84
N ALA A 217 -8.98 10.42 4.52
CA ALA A 217 -9.89 9.41 3.98
C ALA A 217 -11.00 10.02 3.08
N ALA A 218 -11.09 11.34 2.95
CA ALA A 218 -12.10 11.97 2.11
C ALA A 218 -11.76 11.82 0.62
N SER A 219 -12.79 11.98 -0.23
CA SER A 219 -12.58 11.97 -1.68
C SER A 219 -11.58 13.04 -2.11
N ARG A 220 -10.90 12.82 -3.24
CA ARG A 220 -9.93 13.77 -3.82
C ARG A 220 -10.47 15.21 -3.93
N HIS A 221 -11.75 15.37 -4.27
CA HIS A 221 -12.39 16.69 -4.38
C HIS A 221 -12.56 17.37 -3.02
N VAL A 222 -12.98 16.61 -2.01
CA VAL A 222 -13.16 17.13 -0.64
C VAL A 222 -11.80 17.48 -0.04
N LEU A 223 -10.81 16.59 -0.18
CA LEU A 223 -9.44 16.87 0.27
C LEU A 223 -8.86 18.10 -0.46
N GLY A 224 -9.09 18.22 -1.77
CA GLY A 224 -8.68 19.38 -2.55
C GLY A 224 -9.32 20.67 -2.03
N ALA A 225 -10.61 20.66 -1.72
CA ALA A 225 -11.32 21.81 -1.15
C ALA A 225 -10.80 22.17 0.25
N GLN A 226 -10.61 21.19 1.14
CA GLN A 226 -10.05 21.40 2.49
C GLN A 226 -8.67 22.06 2.45
N LEU A 227 -7.81 21.66 1.51
CA LEU A 227 -6.49 22.26 1.34
C LEU A 227 -6.56 23.69 0.77
N LEU A 228 -7.59 24.01 -0.02
CA LEU A 228 -7.84 25.37 -0.48
C LEU A 228 -8.37 26.25 0.66
N ASP A 229 -9.23 25.71 1.52
CA ASP A 229 -9.69 26.39 2.74
C ASP A 229 -8.51 26.66 3.68
N LEU A 230 -7.60 25.70 3.84
CA LEU A 230 -6.34 25.89 4.58
C LEU A 230 -5.49 27.01 3.98
N ARG A 231 -5.28 27.01 2.65
CA ARG A 231 -4.54 28.07 1.96
C ARG A 231 -5.17 29.44 2.18
N GLU A 232 -6.50 29.54 2.11
CA GLU A 232 -7.21 30.80 2.34
C GLU A 232 -7.13 31.25 3.80
N ALA A 233 -7.22 30.31 4.76
CA ALA A 233 -6.98 30.58 6.17
C ALA A 233 -5.55 31.10 6.39
N MET A 234 -4.53 30.51 5.77
CA MET A 234 -3.15 31.01 5.82
C MET A 234 -3.02 32.43 5.28
N ARG A 235 -3.69 32.73 4.16
CA ARG A 235 -3.63 34.04 3.51
C ARG A 235 -4.28 35.15 4.35
N THR A 236 -5.37 34.82 5.03
CA THR A 236 -6.17 35.77 5.80
C THR A 236 -5.77 35.84 7.27
N ALA A 237 -5.01 34.87 7.77
CA ALA A 237 -4.54 34.85 9.14
C ALA A 237 -3.64 36.05 9.45
N THR A 238 -3.87 36.66 10.60
CA THR A 238 -3.04 37.71 11.17
C THR A 238 -2.37 37.21 12.45
N PRO A 239 -1.19 37.74 12.82
CA PRO A 239 -0.59 37.44 14.10
C PRO A 239 -1.54 37.79 15.25
N LEU A 240 -1.72 36.88 16.20
CA LEU A 240 -2.55 37.10 17.37
C LEU A 240 -1.73 37.75 18.48
N ASP A 241 -2.30 38.77 19.12
CA ASP A 241 -1.73 39.34 20.34
C ASP A 241 -2.06 38.45 21.54
N VAL A 242 -1.19 38.43 22.55
CA VAL A 242 -1.45 37.75 23.82
C VAL A 242 -2.32 38.68 24.69
N PRO A 243 -3.63 38.40 24.89
CA PRO A 243 -4.51 39.32 25.60
C PRO A 243 -4.23 39.37 27.11
N GLY A 244 -4.10 40.59 27.63
CA GLY A 244 -4.00 40.87 29.07
C GLY A 244 -2.60 40.65 29.65
N SER A 245 -2.49 40.79 30.97
CA SER A 245 -1.22 40.57 31.68
C SER A 245 -1.15 39.17 32.30
N ARG A 246 0.06 38.65 32.40
CA ARG A 246 0.38 37.39 33.06
C ARG A 246 -0.15 37.35 34.49
N GLU A 247 -0.03 38.44 35.24
CA GLU A 247 -0.51 38.57 36.62
C GLU A 247 -2.04 38.44 36.70
N ALA A 248 -2.76 39.04 35.75
CA ALA A 248 -4.21 38.93 35.69
C ALA A 248 -4.64 37.48 35.37
N TRP A 249 -3.94 36.81 34.46
CA TRP A 249 -4.17 35.40 34.15
C TRP A 249 -3.89 34.50 35.36
N LEU A 250 -2.76 34.69 36.06
CA LEU A 250 -2.41 33.94 37.28
C LEU A 250 -3.47 34.12 38.38
N LYS A 251 -4.00 35.34 38.58
CA LYS A 251 -5.09 35.60 39.53
C LYS A 251 -6.37 34.84 39.17
N ARG A 252 -6.79 34.86 37.90
CA ARG A 252 -7.97 34.11 37.42
C ARG A 252 -7.79 32.62 37.61
N ARG A 253 -6.61 32.12 37.22
CA ARG A 253 -6.22 30.73 37.34
C ARG A 253 -6.25 30.27 38.80
N ALA A 254 -5.67 31.03 39.73
CA ALA A 254 -5.69 30.73 41.17
C ALA A 254 -7.12 30.68 41.75
N HIS A 255 -8.01 31.59 41.33
CA HIS A 255 -9.41 31.60 41.77
C HIS A 255 -10.14 30.31 41.35
N LYS A 256 -9.94 29.86 40.11
CA LYS A 256 -10.56 28.65 39.57
C LYS A 256 -10.17 27.39 40.35
N TYR A 257 -8.98 27.37 40.96
CA TYR A 257 -8.52 26.25 41.79
C TYR A 257 -9.06 26.26 43.22
N HIS A 258 -9.26 27.46 43.81
CA HIS A 258 -9.78 27.54 45.18
C HIS A 258 -11.25 27.11 45.29
N GLU A 259 -12.03 27.21 44.21
CA GLU A 259 -13.44 26.80 44.18
C GLU A 259 -13.66 25.30 43.93
N SER A 260 -12.60 24.50 43.69
CA SER A 260 -12.71 23.03 43.58
C SER A 260 -11.42 22.30 43.96
N PRO A 261 -11.14 22.11 45.27
CA PRO A 261 -9.93 21.44 45.74
C PRO A 261 -9.89 19.91 45.52
N SER A 262 -10.97 19.29 45.00
CA SER A 262 -11.14 17.83 45.01
C SER A 262 -11.15 17.16 43.61
N ALA A 263 -10.82 17.89 42.54
CA ALA A 263 -10.82 17.34 41.19
C ALA A 263 -9.44 17.47 40.51
N VAL A 264 -8.45 16.76 41.04
CA VAL A 264 -7.44 16.19 40.14
C VAL A 264 -8.19 15.10 39.35
N PRO A 265 -8.32 15.19 38.02
CA PRO A 265 -8.86 14.08 37.25
C PRO A 265 -7.90 12.92 37.46
N GLN A 266 -8.31 11.92 38.24
CA GLN A 266 -7.66 10.63 38.13
C GLN A 266 -7.89 10.13 36.69
N PRO A 267 -6.90 9.46 36.07
CA PRO A 267 -7.15 8.74 34.83
C PRO A 267 -8.37 7.84 35.06
N PRO A 268 -9.32 7.74 34.12
CA PRO A 268 -10.65 7.24 34.40
C PRO A 268 -10.59 5.79 34.89
N ALA A 269 -10.63 5.62 36.21
CA ALA A 269 -10.94 4.35 36.85
C ALA A 269 -12.45 4.16 36.74
N GLY A 270 -12.88 3.50 35.68
CA GLY A 270 -14.14 2.73 35.57
C GLY A 270 -15.36 3.25 36.33
N ARG A 271 -15.71 4.55 36.24
CA ARG A 271 -16.94 5.06 36.85
C ARG A 271 -18.09 4.90 35.87
N ALA A 272 -19.05 4.07 36.26
CA ALA A 272 -20.27 3.80 35.52
C ALA A 272 -20.99 5.09 35.09
N LEU A 273 -21.33 5.18 33.80
CA LEU A 273 -22.16 6.25 33.23
C LEU A 273 -23.52 6.34 33.94
N PRO A 274 -24.12 7.55 34.01
CA PRO A 274 -25.49 7.75 34.47
C PRO A 274 -26.48 6.80 33.75
N PRO A 275 -27.55 6.30 34.39
CA PRO A 275 -28.46 5.31 33.78
C PRO A 275 -29.05 5.72 32.43
N GLN A 276 -29.23 7.02 32.19
CA GLN A 276 -29.72 7.57 30.93
C GLN A 276 -28.63 7.63 29.84
N ALA A 277 -27.37 7.90 30.21
CA ALA A 277 -26.23 7.80 29.31
C ALA A 277 -25.82 6.33 29.03
N ARG A 278 -26.12 5.40 29.96
CA ARG A 278 -25.98 3.95 29.72
C ARG A 278 -26.92 3.43 28.64
N ARG A 279 -28.15 3.96 28.54
CA ARG A 279 -29.09 3.57 27.47
C ARG A 279 -28.65 4.10 26.10
N ALA A 280 -28.26 5.38 26.02
CA ALA A 280 -27.74 5.95 24.77
C ALA A 280 -26.38 5.35 24.36
N ALA A 281 -25.49 5.07 25.32
CA ALA A 281 -24.21 4.42 25.05
C ALA A 281 -24.35 2.90 24.80
N SER A 282 -25.33 2.19 25.38
CA SER A 282 -25.58 0.78 25.04
C SER A 282 -26.22 0.65 23.65
N GLU A 283 -27.13 1.55 23.29
CA GLU A 283 -27.75 1.57 21.95
C GLU A 283 -26.77 1.99 20.84
N VAL A 284 -25.73 2.77 21.14
CA VAL A 284 -24.65 3.11 20.18
C VAL A 284 -23.46 2.14 20.24
N SER A 285 -23.21 1.48 21.38
CA SER A 285 -22.15 0.48 21.57
C SER A 285 -22.51 -0.89 20.98
N GLU A 286 -23.78 -1.30 20.99
CA GLU A 286 -24.17 -2.60 20.44
C GLU A 286 -24.14 -2.62 18.90
N THR A 287 -24.33 -1.48 18.24
CA THR A 287 -24.24 -1.38 16.77
C THR A 287 -22.82 -1.16 16.25
N SER A 288 -21.88 -0.66 17.07
CA SER A 288 -20.48 -0.42 16.65
C SER A 288 -19.52 -1.56 17.00
N GLY A 289 -19.93 -2.48 17.87
CA GLY A 289 -19.13 -3.61 18.33
C GLY A 289 -19.02 -4.80 17.35
N SER A 290 -19.79 -4.81 16.26
CA SER A 290 -19.82 -5.95 15.32
C SER A 290 -19.02 -5.75 14.04
N MET A 291 -18.44 -4.56 13.81
CA MET A 291 -17.82 -4.25 12.51
C MET A 291 -16.37 -4.74 12.46
N ALA A 292 -16.04 -5.46 11.39
CA ALA A 292 -14.66 -5.84 11.08
C ALA A 292 -13.77 -4.59 10.98
N ARG A 293 -12.56 -4.69 11.53
CA ARG A 293 -11.51 -3.67 11.48
C ARG A 293 -10.24 -4.27 10.94
N PHE A 294 -9.55 -3.48 10.13
CA PHE A 294 -8.36 -3.88 9.41
C PHE A 294 -7.25 -2.90 9.72
N ALA A 295 -6.04 -3.41 9.90
CA ALA A 295 -4.88 -2.56 10.07
C ALA A 295 -3.62 -3.25 9.56
N VAL A 296 -2.60 -2.44 9.35
CA VAL A 296 -1.27 -2.88 8.95
C VAL A 296 -0.22 -2.28 9.87
N GLY A 297 0.74 -3.11 10.29
CA GLY A 297 1.88 -2.70 11.07
C GLY A 297 3.17 -3.14 10.39
N TYR A 298 4.24 -2.35 10.49
CA TYR A 298 5.50 -2.69 9.84
C TYR A 298 6.72 -2.22 10.62
N SER A 299 7.89 -2.75 10.26
CA SER A 299 9.20 -2.30 10.71
C SER A 299 10.27 -2.61 9.67
N SER A 300 11.29 -1.76 9.62
CA SER A 300 12.52 -1.98 8.85
C SER A 300 13.76 -2.21 9.73
N SER A 301 13.53 -2.48 11.03
CA SER A 301 14.60 -2.88 11.96
C SER A 301 15.33 -4.12 11.45
N THR A 302 16.65 -4.17 11.61
CA THR A 302 17.46 -5.35 11.31
C THR A 302 17.48 -6.38 12.43
N ASP A 303 17.06 -6.01 13.64
CA ASP A 303 16.80 -6.93 14.76
C ASP A 303 15.37 -7.48 14.68
N ALA A 304 15.24 -8.81 14.63
CA ALA A 304 13.97 -9.52 14.47
C ALA A 304 13.00 -9.23 15.61
N LYS A 305 13.47 -9.22 16.87
CA LYS A 305 12.61 -8.99 18.03
C LYS A 305 12.04 -7.57 18.01
N THR A 306 12.89 -6.59 17.74
CA THR A 306 12.48 -5.19 17.59
C THR A 306 11.51 -5.02 16.42
N ALA A 307 11.80 -5.65 15.27
CA ALA A 307 10.95 -5.56 14.08
C ALA A 307 9.53 -6.08 14.36
N VAL A 308 9.43 -7.27 14.94
CA VAL A 308 8.16 -7.91 15.34
C VAL A 308 7.41 -7.04 16.36
N THR A 309 8.11 -6.57 17.39
CA THR A 309 7.49 -5.78 18.48
C THR A 309 6.94 -4.45 17.97
N GLN A 310 7.69 -3.74 17.12
CA GLN A 310 7.26 -2.47 16.54
C GLN A 310 6.05 -2.63 15.64
N ALA A 311 6.11 -3.59 14.72
CA ALA A 311 5.02 -3.85 13.78
C ALA A 311 3.74 -4.29 14.51
N TYR A 312 3.84 -5.19 15.50
CA TYR A 312 2.67 -5.64 16.26
C TYR A 312 2.06 -4.51 17.11
N ARG A 313 2.88 -3.68 17.77
CA ARG A 313 2.39 -2.50 18.50
C ARG A 313 1.67 -1.53 17.58
N MET A 314 2.23 -1.25 16.40
CA MET A 314 1.59 -0.39 15.40
C MET A 314 0.26 -0.98 14.95
N LEU A 315 0.23 -2.28 14.63
CA LEU A 315 -0.98 -3.00 14.24
C LEU A 315 -2.09 -2.88 15.29
N VAL A 316 -1.80 -3.26 16.53
CA VAL A 316 -2.77 -3.25 17.63
C VAL A 316 -3.23 -1.83 17.97
N THR A 317 -2.33 -0.84 17.91
CA THR A 317 -2.69 0.58 18.10
C THR A 317 -3.70 1.02 17.03
N LYS A 318 -3.44 0.72 15.76
CA LYS A 318 -4.35 1.03 14.64
C LYS A 318 -5.68 0.27 14.73
N LEU A 319 -5.69 -0.92 15.35
CA LEU A 319 -6.92 -1.66 15.71
C LEU A 319 -7.60 -1.14 16.99
N SER A 320 -7.22 0.03 17.52
CA SER A 320 -7.77 0.58 18.77
C SER A 320 -7.54 -0.33 19.99
N ASN A 321 -6.36 -0.96 20.06
CA ASN A 321 -5.96 -1.92 21.09
C ASN A 321 -6.77 -3.23 21.11
N LEU A 322 -7.45 -3.56 20.01
CA LEU A 322 -8.15 -4.82 19.86
C LEU A 322 -7.20 -5.91 19.37
N SER A 323 -7.37 -7.13 19.88
CA SER A 323 -6.58 -8.28 19.44
C SER A 323 -7.13 -8.81 18.12
N PRO A 324 -6.32 -8.91 17.05
CA PRO A 324 -6.78 -9.45 15.78
C PRO A 324 -7.22 -10.92 15.92
N HIS A 325 -8.20 -11.33 15.11
CA HIS A 325 -8.66 -12.72 14.99
C HIS A 325 -7.75 -13.51 14.04
N VAL A 326 -7.24 -12.86 12.99
CA VAL A 326 -6.22 -13.43 12.09
C VAL A 326 -5.15 -12.38 11.75
N ILE A 327 -3.91 -12.84 11.61
CA ILE A 327 -2.78 -12.04 11.14
C ILE A 327 -2.12 -12.70 9.93
N LEU A 328 -1.98 -11.96 8.83
CA LEU A 328 -0.96 -12.25 7.83
C LEU A 328 0.37 -11.67 8.31
N LEU A 329 1.42 -12.49 8.30
CA LEU A 329 2.79 -12.11 8.63
C LEU A 329 3.70 -12.27 7.41
N ILE A 330 4.41 -11.20 7.04
CA ILE A 330 5.40 -11.20 5.96
C ILE A 330 6.70 -10.62 6.47
N HIS A 331 7.79 -11.34 6.24
CA HIS A 331 9.12 -10.93 6.70
C HIS A 331 10.18 -11.12 5.62
N SER A 332 11.30 -10.42 5.78
CA SER A 332 12.49 -10.64 4.96
C SER A 332 13.05 -12.05 5.14
N ASP A 333 13.53 -12.66 4.06
CA ASP A 333 14.32 -13.91 4.06
C ASP A 333 15.64 -13.82 4.85
N LYS A 334 16.03 -12.60 5.27
CA LYS A 334 17.15 -12.38 6.19
C LYS A 334 16.86 -12.70 7.64
N PHE A 335 15.58 -12.80 8.02
CA PHE A 335 15.21 -13.23 9.36
C PHE A 335 15.09 -14.74 9.45
N ASN A 336 15.51 -15.30 10.58
CA ASN A 336 15.14 -16.66 10.93
C ASN A 336 13.62 -16.71 11.21
N SER A 337 12.89 -17.53 10.45
CA SER A 337 11.43 -17.63 10.57
C SER A 337 10.99 -18.14 11.95
N ASP A 338 11.74 -19.06 12.56
CA ASP A 338 11.38 -19.61 13.87
C ASP A 338 11.53 -18.57 14.98
N ASP A 339 12.57 -17.73 14.93
CA ASP A 339 12.75 -16.59 15.85
C ASP A 339 11.62 -15.58 15.70
N VAL A 340 11.32 -15.18 14.46
CA VAL A 340 10.23 -14.26 14.14
C VAL A 340 8.91 -14.74 14.73
N VAL A 341 8.59 -16.01 14.51
CA VAL A 341 7.35 -16.60 15.00
C VAL A 341 7.37 -16.72 16.53
N GLY A 342 8.50 -17.09 17.13
CA GLY A 342 8.65 -17.13 18.59
C GLY A 342 8.40 -15.78 19.23
N TYR A 343 8.92 -14.69 18.64
CA TYR A 343 8.66 -13.33 19.11
C TYR A 343 7.22 -12.90 18.89
N LEU A 344 6.60 -13.23 17.75
CA LEU A 344 5.21 -12.86 17.50
C LEU A 344 4.27 -13.58 18.47
N ARG A 345 4.49 -14.89 18.68
CA ARG A 345 3.72 -15.73 19.61
C ARG A 345 3.71 -15.14 21.02
N ALA A 346 4.82 -14.57 21.48
CA ALA A 346 4.93 -13.94 22.79
C ALA A 346 4.10 -12.64 22.94
N LEU A 347 3.60 -12.08 21.83
CA LEU A 347 2.85 -10.82 21.80
C LEU A 347 1.36 -10.99 21.43
N VAL A 348 1.03 -11.97 20.58
CA VAL A 348 -0.34 -12.19 20.10
C VAL A 348 -1.20 -12.89 21.15
N HIS A 349 -2.51 -12.67 21.08
CA HIS A 349 -3.43 -13.42 21.91
C HIS A 349 -3.40 -14.91 21.52
N PRO A 350 -3.51 -15.87 22.46
CA PRO A 350 -3.40 -17.30 22.17
C PRO A 350 -4.39 -17.82 21.11
N THR A 351 -5.56 -17.17 20.98
CA THR A 351 -6.58 -17.52 20.00
C THR A 351 -6.40 -16.84 18.63
N THR A 352 -5.41 -15.98 18.47
CA THR A 352 -5.15 -15.29 17.20
C THR A 352 -4.45 -16.25 16.25
N ALA A 353 -5.11 -16.59 15.14
CA ALA A 353 -4.49 -17.37 14.09
C ALA A 353 -3.50 -16.52 13.29
N TYR A 354 -2.40 -17.09 12.85
CA TYR A 354 -1.48 -16.40 11.95
C TYR A 354 -0.80 -17.33 10.96
N PHE A 355 -0.51 -16.78 9.78
CA PHE A 355 0.13 -17.47 8.66
C PHE A 355 0.88 -16.46 7.80
N GLY A 356 1.67 -16.95 6.84
CA GLY A 356 2.36 -16.13 5.86
C GLY A 356 3.73 -16.71 5.56
N GLY A 357 4.79 -15.89 5.55
CA GLY A 357 6.12 -16.39 5.24
C GLY A 357 7.16 -15.33 4.92
N SER A 358 8.25 -15.78 4.29
CA SER A 358 9.36 -14.92 3.90
C SER A 358 9.29 -14.48 2.45
N SER A 359 9.66 -13.22 2.19
CA SER A 359 9.87 -12.65 0.86
C SER A 359 11.27 -12.02 0.77
N ARG A 360 11.77 -11.85 -0.46
CA ARG A 360 13.12 -11.35 -0.74
C ARG A 360 13.21 -9.85 -1.02
N PHE A 361 12.14 -9.24 -1.52
CA PHE A 361 12.23 -7.90 -2.11
C PHE A 361 11.81 -6.80 -1.12
N GLY A 362 10.60 -6.93 -0.58
CA GLY A 362 10.02 -5.95 0.32
C GLY A 362 8.50 -6.00 0.31
N VAL A 363 7.91 -5.02 0.97
CA VAL A 363 6.46 -4.85 1.09
C VAL A 363 6.11 -3.37 0.93
N MET A 364 4.90 -3.08 0.44
CA MET A 364 4.33 -1.74 0.52
C MET A 364 3.29 -1.70 1.62
N VAL A 365 3.32 -0.64 2.42
CA VAL A 365 2.41 -0.44 3.55
C VAL A 365 1.94 1.00 3.56
N ASP A 366 0.63 1.21 3.47
CA ASP A 366 0.00 2.55 3.54
C ASP A 366 0.71 3.62 2.69
N GLY A 367 0.99 3.30 1.42
CA GLY A 367 1.62 4.24 0.49
C GLY A 367 3.14 4.29 0.51
N LYS A 368 3.78 3.48 1.36
CA LYS A 368 5.24 3.48 1.53
C LYS A 368 5.86 2.16 1.13
N TRP A 369 7.01 2.20 0.45
CA TRP A 369 7.87 1.06 0.22
C TRP A 369 8.75 0.78 1.45
N CYS A 370 8.66 -0.43 1.97
CA CYS A 370 9.30 -0.82 3.23
C CYS A 370 10.38 -1.87 2.97
N THR A 371 11.62 -1.40 2.89
CA THR A 371 12.83 -2.24 2.93
C THR A 371 14.02 -1.39 3.38
N THR A 372 14.89 -1.92 4.22
CA THR A 372 16.16 -1.27 4.60
C THR A 372 17.25 -2.32 4.58
N ASP A 373 18.17 -2.21 3.62
CA ASP A 373 19.17 -3.24 3.34
C ASP A 373 18.57 -4.64 3.15
N GLY A 374 17.36 -4.72 2.59
CA GLY A 374 16.62 -5.97 2.41
C GLY A 374 15.91 -6.48 3.68
N TYR A 375 16.04 -5.80 4.83
CA TYR A 375 15.26 -6.09 6.03
C TYR A 375 13.91 -5.38 6.00
N PHE A 376 12.87 -6.13 6.28
CA PHE A 376 11.50 -5.65 6.43
C PHE A 376 10.66 -6.69 7.17
N PHE A 377 9.66 -6.20 7.88
CA PHE A 377 8.67 -7.00 8.57
C PHE A 377 7.33 -6.28 8.50
N ALA A 378 6.26 -6.97 8.11
CA ALA A 378 4.93 -6.41 8.05
C ALA A 378 3.87 -7.42 8.50
N LEU A 379 2.81 -6.87 9.08
CA LEU A 379 1.63 -7.57 9.53
C LEU A 379 0.40 -6.92 8.92
N GLN A 380 -0.56 -7.73 8.48
CA GLN A 380 -1.93 -7.28 8.26
C GLN A 380 -2.84 -8.06 9.20
N GLY A 381 -3.53 -7.35 10.09
CA GLY A 381 -4.41 -7.94 11.09
C GLY A 381 -5.87 -7.61 10.80
N ILE A 382 -6.72 -8.60 11.03
CA ILE A 382 -8.18 -8.46 10.95
C ILE A 382 -8.77 -8.70 12.33
N TYR A 383 -9.40 -7.67 12.91
CA TYR A 383 -10.29 -7.83 14.05
C TYR A 383 -11.71 -7.97 13.50
N ASP A 384 -12.32 -9.14 13.61
CA ASP A 384 -13.66 -9.38 13.10
C ASP A 384 -14.42 -10.33 14.04
N PRO A 385 -15.20 -9.78 14.99
CA PRO A 385 -15.98 -10.59 15.92
C PRO A 385 -17.16 -11.31 15.24
N GLY A 386 -17.55 -10.89 14.03
CA GLY A 386 -18.61 -11.53 13.25
C GLY A 386 -18.11 -12.63 12.31
N GLY A 387 -16.79 -12.72 12.08
CA GLY A 387 -16.21 -13.65 11.13
C GLY A 387 -15.51 -14.86 11.75
N THR A 388 -15.19 -15.82 10.87
CA THR A 388 -14.41 -17.02 11.18
C THR A 388 -13.20 -17.10 10.27
N TYR A 389 -12.06 -17.47 10.83
CA TYR A 389 -10.79 -17.60 10.10
C TYR A 389 -10.13 -18.91 10.52
N ALA A 390 -9.91 -19.81 9.56
CA ALA A 390 -9.22 -21.07 9.79
C ALA A 390 -7.95 -21.09 8.94
N THR A 391 -6.81 -21.36 9.56
CA THR A 391 -5.53 -21.45 8.87
C THR A 391 -5.15 -22.90 8.59
N PHE A 392 -4.27 -23.12 7.61
CA PHE A 392 -3.67 -24.42 7.32
C PHE A 392 -2.24 -24.27 6.83
N SER A 393 -1.47 -25.35 6.96
CA SER A 393 -0.23 -25.56 6.23
C SER A 393 -0.04 -27.03 5.91
N THR A 394 0.80 -27.32 4.93
CA THR A 394 1.27 -28.68 4.66
C THR A 394 2.66 -28.66 4.06
N SER A 395 3.46 -29.66 4.43
CA SER A 395 4.71 -29.96 3.73
C SER A 395 4.40 -30.59 2.39
N LEU A 396 5.06 -30.09 1.34
CA LEU A 396 5.10 -30.77 0.06
C LEU A 396 6.22 -31.82 0.12
N PRO A 397 6.07 -32.98 -0.55
CA PRO A 397 7.11 -33.99 -0.58
C PRO A 397 8.37 -33.38 -1.18
N THR A 398 9.50 -33.48 -0.51
CA THR A 398 10.79 -33.07 -1.08
C THR A 398 11.18 -34.07 -2.15
N MET A 399 11.52 -33.62 -3.36
CA MET A 399 12.27 -34.48 -4.26
C MET A 399 13.68 -34.63 -3.68
N GLU A 400 14.14 -35.86 -3.47
CA GLU A 400 15.57 -36.12 -3.42
C GLU A 400 16.10 -35.79 -4.82
N VAL A 401 16.56 -34.55 -4.97
CA VAL A 401 17.23 -34.11 -6.18
C VAL A 401 18.56 -34.85 -6.19
N GLY A 402 18.72 -35.83 -7.07
CA GLY A 402 20.04 -36.39 -7.37
C GLY A 402 21.00 -35.27 -7.83
N PRO A 403 22.30 -35.54 -7.98
CA PRO A 403 23.27 -34.53 -8.43
C PRO A 403 22.89 -33.90 -9.77
N ASP A 404 22.21 -34.65 -10.64
CA ASP A 404 21.50 -34.09 -11.79
C ASP A 404 20.06 -33.75 -11.37
N PRO A 405 19.69 -32.46 -11.24
CA PRO A 405 18.29 -32.12 -11.08
C PRO A 405 17.54 -32.70 -12.28
N PRO A 406 16.54 -33.58 -12.07
CA PRO A 406 15.73 -34.07 -13.18
C PRO A 406 15.22 -32.86 -13.92
N ASP A 407 15.19 -32.95 -15.26
CA ASP A 407 14.62 -31.91 -16.10
C ASP A 407 13.33 -31.45 -15.42
N PHE A 408 13.33 -30.21 -14.92
CA PHE A 408 12.25 -29.64 -14.10
C PHE A 408 10.89 -29.65 -14.84
N LEU A 409 10.89 -30.12 -16.08
CA LEU A 409 9.81 -30.29 -17.03
C LEU A 409 8.87 -31.44 -16.67
N ASP A 410 9.31 -32.54 -16.05
CA ASP A 410 8.48 -33.75 -15.88
C ASP A 410 8.56 -34.31 -14.45
N LEU A 411 7.84 -33.66 -13.53
CA LEU A 411 7.62 -34.21 -12.18
C LEU A 411 6.92 -35.57 -12.26
N PRO A 412 7.38 -36.61 -11.53
CA PRO A 412 6.72 -37.91 -11.53
C PRO A 412 5.22 -37.80 -11.20
N PRO A 413 4.33 -38.53 -11.90
CA PRO A 413 2.89 -38.51 -11.59
C PRO A 413 2.57 -38.84 -10.13
N SER A 414 3.31 -39.77 -9.54
CA SER A 414 3.20 -40.13 -8.11
C SER A 414 3.47 -38.96 -7.18
N TRP A 415 4.42 -38.09 -7.54
CA TRP A 415 4.76 -36.91 -6.76
C TRP A 415 3.69 -35.81 -6.89
N THR A 416 3.19 -35.59 -8.10
CA THR A 416 2.05 -34.68 -8.34
C THR A 416 0.81 -35.13 -7.56
N GLN A 417 0.53 -36.44 -7.53
CA GLN A 417 -0.56 -37.00 -6.74
C GLN A 417 -0.34 -36.81 -5.24
N ALA A 418 0.87 -37.08 -4.72
CA ALA A 418 1.18 -36.88 -3.31
C ALA A 418 0.99 -35.42 -2.87
N VAL A 419 1.38 -34.45 -3.72
CA VAL A 419 1.12 -33.02 -3.48
C VAL A 419 -0.37 -32.74 -3.45
N THR A 420 -1.12 -33.30 -4.40
CA THR A 420 -2.58 -33.14 -4.47
C THR A 420 -3.25 -33.65 -3.19
N ASP A 421 -2.87 -34.86 -2.76
CA ASP A 421 -3.44 -35.50 -1.57
C ASP A 421 -3.09 -34.74 -0.29
N ASN A 422 -1.83 -34.31 -0.13
CA ASN A 422 -1.37 -33.54 1.04
C ASN A 422 -2.10 -32.19 1.15
N VAL A 423 -2.22 -31.46 0.03
CA VAL A 423 -2.89 -30.15 0.00
C VAL A 423 -4.38 -30.30 0.24
N LYS A 424 -5.03 -31.27 -0.43
CA LYS A 424 -6.45 -31.53 -0.25
C LYS A 424 -6.76 -31.92 1.19
N THR A 425 -5.96 -32.81 1.78
CA THR A 425 -6.13 -33.22 3.19
C THR A 425 -6.03 -32.03 4.14
N ALA A 426 -5.02 -31.16 3.95
CA ALA A 426 -4.87 -29.95 4.77
C ALA A 426 -6.06 -28.98 4.62
N CYS A 427 -6.58 -28.83 3.39
CA CYS A 427 -7.76 -28.03 3.11
C CYS A 427 -9.03 -28.61 3.74
N ASP A 428 -9.27 -29.91 3.59
CA ASP A 428 -10.43 -30.60 4.18
C ASP A 428 -10.43 -30.45 5.72
N GLN A 429 -9.26 -30.59 6.35
CA GLN A 429 -9.09 -30.35 7.79
C GLN A 429 -9.33 -28.89 8.18
N CYS A 430 -8.91 -27.94 7.35
CA CYS A 430 -9.13 -26.51 7.56
C CYS A 430 -10.62 -26.15 7.51
N LEU A 431 -11.34 -26.63 6.48
CA LEU A 431 -12.79 -26.49 6.36
C LEU A 431 -13.50 -27.08 7.58
N ALA A 432 -13.12 -28.29 7.97
CA ALA A 432 -13.70 -28.94 9.15
C ALA A 432 -13.46 -28.15 10.44
N ARG A 433 -12.33 -27.43 10.58
CA ARG A 433 -12.09 -26.52 11.72
C ARG A 433 -12.95 -25.26 11.62
N GLY A 434 -13.01 -24.62 10.45
CA GLY A 434 -13.85 -23.45 10.22
C GLY A 434 -15.32 -23.71 10.53
N HIS A 435 -15.85 -24.86 10.07
CA HIS A 435 -17.25 -25.26 10.27
C HIS A 435 -17.64 -25.62 11.70
N ARG A 436 -16.70 -25.67 12.64
CA ARG A 436 -17.05 -25.75 14.07
C ARG A 436 -17.66 -24.45 14.58
N ASP A 437 -17.40 -23.36 13.88
CA ASP A 437 -17.95 -22.05 14.18
C ASP A 437 -19.21 -21.80 13.34
N PRO A 438 -20.40 -21.62 13.96
CA PRO A 438 -21.64 -21.34 13.25
C PRO A 438 -21.60 -20.07 12.39
N ARG A 439 -20.66 -19.14 12.63
CA ARG A 439 -20.47 -17.95 11.79
C ARG A 439 -19.99 -18.27 10.38
N SER A 440 -19.42 -19.47 10.16
CA SER A 440 -19.05 -19.96 8.82
C SER A 440 -20.20 -20.65 8.07
N TRP A 441 -21.43 -20.61 8.61
CA TRP A 441 -22.59 -21.29 8.03
C TRP A 441 -23.51 -20.28 7.33
N GLU A 442 -24.10 -20.68 6.21
CA GLU A 442 -25.15 -19.94 5.51
C GLU A 442 -26.40 -20.84 5.45
N ASP A 443 -27.58 -20.28 5.75
CA ASP A 443 -28.85 -20.99 5.81
C ASP A 443 -28.82 -22.29 6.65
N GLY A 444 -28.08 -22.24 7.77
CA GLY A 444 -27.95 -23.37 8.70
C GLY A 444 -27.10 -24.53 8.19
N LYS A 445 -26.28 -24.31 7.16
CA LYS A 445 -25.34 -25.30 6.61
C LYS A 445 -23.93 -24.73 6.48
N PRO A 446 -22.88 -25.57 6.58
CA PRO A 446 -21.52 -25.17 6.25
C PRO A 446 -21.43 -24.48 4.88
N ALA A 447 -20.91 -23.25 4.85
CA ALA A 447 -20.76 -22.47 3.61
C ALA A 447 -19.31 -22.52 3.11
N ALA A 448 -19.09 -22.36 1.80
CA ALA A 448 -17.73 -22.17 1.29
C ALA A 448 -17.10 -20.90 1.90
N PRO A 449 -15.76 -20.86 2.09
CA PRO A 449 -15.10 -19.63 2.49
C PRO A 449 -15.37 -18.52 1.48
N ARG A 450 -15.54 -17.28 1.95
CA ARG A 450 -15.77 -16.13 1.06
C ARG A 450 -14.51 -15.68 0.34
N PHE A 451 -13.34 -16.02 0.89
CA PHE A 451 -12.08 -15.95 0.17
C PHE A 451 -11.03 -16.91 0.76
N LEU A 452 -10.02 -17.19 -0.07
CA LEU A 452 -8.82 -17.91 0.28
C LEU A 452 -7.61 -16.96 0.22
N TRP A 453 -6.85 -16.89 1.31
CA TRP A 453 -5.58 -16.18 1.36
C TRP A 453 -4.45 -17.20 1.44
N PHE A 454 -3.61 -17.30 0.41
CA PHE A 454 -2.81 -18.52 0.21
C PHE A 454 -1.41 -18.27 -0.36
N PHE A 455 -0.42 -18.95 0.20
CA PHE A 455 0.98 -18.87 -0.20
C PHE A 455 1.60 -20.25 -0.40
N CYS A 456 2.52 -20.34 -1.36
CA CYS A 456 3.29 -21.56 -1.64
C CYS A 456 4.79 -21.24 -1.66
N ALA A 457 5.61 -22.00 -0.94
CA ALA A 457 7.06 -21.82 -0.93
C ALA A 457 7.73 -22.27 -2.24
N SER A 458 7.01 -23.02 -3.10
CA SER A 458 7.50 -23.51 -4.38
C SER A 458 6.66 -22.97 -5.54
N GLY A 459 7.20 -21.96 -6.23
CA GLY A 459 6.59 -21.43 -7.46
C GLY A 459 6.44 -22.47 -8.57
N ILE A 460 7.28 -23.51 -8.58
CA ILE A 460 7.28 -24.62 -9.56
C ILE A 460 6.01 -25.47 -9.44
N MET A 461 5.38 -25.48 -8.26
CA MET A 461 4.20 -26.28 -7.96
C MET A 461 2.90 -25.50 -7.92
N ALA A 462 2.97 -24.18 -8.09
CA ALA A 462 1.86 -23.26 -7.91
C ALA A 462 0.55 -23.75 -8.55
N ALA A 463 0.58 -24.15 -9.82
CA ALA A 463 -0.62 -24.60 -10.53
C ALA A 463 -1.21 -25.91 -9.96
N THR A 464 -0.37 -26.90 -9.62
CA THR A 464 -0.84 -28.16 -9.02
C THR A 464 -1.43 -27.91 -7.65
N VAL A 465 -0.74 -27.13 -6.82
CA VAL A 465 -1.19 -26.79 -5.47
C VAL A 465 -2.51 -26.02 -5.53
N LEU A 466 -2.61 -25.01 -6.39
CA LEU A 466 -3.82 -24.21 -6.54
C LEU A 466 -5.01 -25.04 -7.04
N LYS A 467 -4.80 -25.91 -8.05
CA LYS A 467 -5.82 -26.90 -8.47
C LYS A 467 -6.28 -27.79 -7.33
N SER A 468 -5.35 -28.21 -6.48
CA SER A 468 -5.65 -29.07 -5.33
C SER A 468 -6.47 -28.35 -4.27
N VAL A 469 -6.14 -27.09 -3.96
CA VAL A 469 -6.93 -26.26 -3.03
C VAL A 469 -8.33 -26.02 -3.60
N HIS A 470 -8.45 -25.66 -4.88
CA HIS A 470 -9.75 -25.42 -5.52
C HIS A 470 -10.60 -26.68 -5.68
N SER A 471 -9.99 -27.86 -5.73
CA SER A 471 -10.74 -29.12 -5.66
C SER A 471 -11.42 -29.34 -4.31
N ALA A 472 -10.93 -28.68 -3.24
CA ALA A 472 -11.51 -28.74 -1.91
C ALA A 472 -12.56 -27.64 -1.66
N ILE A 473 -12.29 -26.40 -2.11
CA ILE A 473 -13.15 -25.23 -1.79
C ILE A 473 -14.04 -24.75 -2.96
N GLY A 474 -13.82 -25.25 -4.17
CA GLY A 474 -14.46 -24.75 -5.39
C GLY A 474 -13.66 -23.65 -6.08
N THR A 475 -13.75 -23.58 -7.41
CA THR A 475 -13.04 -22.60 -8.25
C THR A 475 -13.61 -21.19 -8.18
N GLU A 476 -14.84 -21.06 -7.66
CA GLU A 476 -15.53 -19.77 -7.55
C GLU A 476 -15.09 -18.97 -6.31
N VAL A 477 -14.37 -19.58 -5.36
CA VAL A 477 -13.90 -18.90 -4.16
C VAL A 477 -12.77 -17.93 -4.53
N PRO A 478 -12.95 -16.61 -4.32
CA PRO A 478 -11.90 -15.61 -4.53
C PRO A 478 -10.60 -16.01 -3.86
N THR A 479 -9.50 -16.05 -4.61
CA THR A 479 -8.19 -16.46 -4.11
C THR A 479 -7.18 -15.34 -4.32
N CYS A 480 -6.34 -15.09 -3.32
CA CYS A 480 -5.22 -14.14 -3.43
C CYS A 480 -3.99 -14.64 -2.67
N GLY A 481 -2.83 -14.32 -3.21
CA GLY A 481 -1.52 -14.57 -2.61
C GLY A 481 -0.51 -14.93 -3.67
N GLY A 482 0.45 -15.80 -3.37
CA GLY A 482 1.49 -16.14 -4.34
C GLY A 482 2.64 -16.98 -3.80
N GLY A 483 3.74 -16.98 -4.55
CA GLY A 483 5.00 -17.59 -4.16
C GLY A 483 5.71 -16.83 -3.05
N LEU A 484 6.17 -17.56 -2.03
CA LEU A 484 7.06 -17.09 -0.97
C LEU A 484 8.33 -17.95 -0.95
N MET A 485 9.37 -17.54 -0.21
CA MET A 485 10.61 -18.33 -0.04
C MET A 485 10.45 -19.44 1.01
N SER A 486 9.74 -19.13 2.08
CA SER A 486 9.27 -20.08 3.07
C SER A 486 7.85 -19.71 3.45
N VAL A 487 7.07 -20.71 3.88
CA VAL A 487 5.74 -20.48 4.44
C VAL A 487 5.72 -20.87 5.91
N LEU A 488 4.91 -20.17 6.70
CA LEU A 488 4.74 -20.40 8.12
C LEU A 488 3.27 -20.38 8.52
N HIS A 489 2.98 -21.05 9.62
CA HIS A 489 1.62 -21.24 10.10
C HIS A 489 1.58 -21.62 11.59
N SER A 490 0.55 -21.14 12.29
CA SER A 490 0.19 -21.57 13.66
C SER A 490 -1.32 -21.85 13.72
N PRO A 491 -1.75 -23.13 13.71
CA PRO A 491 -3.17 -23.49 13.79
C PRO A 491 -3.75 -23.40 15.21
N ASP A 492 -2.89 -23.48 16.22
CA ASP A 492 -3.26 -23.50 17.64
C ASP A 492 -2.14 -22.91 18.53
N GLU A 493 -2.40 -22.86 19.85
CA GLU A 493 -1.52 -22.28 20.86
C GLU A 493 -0.15 -22.97 20.95
N ASN A 494 0.00 -24.20 20.44
CA ASN A 494 1.13 -25.08 20.76
C ASN A 494 2.00 -25.48 19.55
N SER A 495 1.53 -25.28 18.32
CA SER A 495 2.24 -25.73 17.12
C SER A 495 2.58 -24.59 16.17
N VAL A 496 3.84 -24.52 15.75
CA VAL A 496 4.31 -23.64 14.67
C VAL A 496 5.08 -24.50 13.69
N HIS A 497 4.79 -24.29 12.42
CA HIS A 497 5.42 -25.02 11.34
C HIS A 497 5.99 -24.03 10.33
N THR A 498 7.29 -24.15 10.06
CA THR A 498 7.99 -23.46 8.97
C THR A 498 8.28 -24.49 7.88
N HIS A 499 7.89 -24.21 6.64
CA HIS A 499 8.13 -25.09 5.50
C HIS A 499 8.85 -24.33 4.38
N PHE A 500 10.04 -24.80 4.02
CA PHE A 500 10.75 -24.35 2.81
C PHE A 500 10.19 -25.01 1.54
N THR A 501 9.54 -26.15 1.70
CA THR A 501 8.81 -26.86 0.64
C THR A 501 7.41 -27.16 1.15
N GLY A 502 6.54 -26.17 1.09
CA GLY A 502 5.21 -26.23 1.69
C GLY A 502 4.27 -25.21 1.10
N CYS A 503 3.02 -25.26 1.56
CA CYS A 503 2.08 -24.16 1.37
C CYS A 503 1.36 -23.85 2.69
N ALA A 504 0.93 -22.61 2.85
CA ALA A 504 0.16 -22.14 3.99
C ALA A 504 -0.93 -21.16 3.55
N GLY A 505 -2.03 -21.09 4.28
CA GLY A 505 -3.10 -20.16 3.96
C GLY A 505 -4.15 -20.05 5.05
N ALA A 506 -5.15 -19.22 4.78
CA ALA A 506 -6.36 -19.06 5.57
C ALA A 506 -7.60 -19.16 4.68
N MET A 507 -8.57 -19.94 5.16
CA MET A 507 -9.95 -19.94 4.68
C MET A 507 -10.74 -18.96 5.54
N CYS A 508 -11.39 -18.00 4.90
CA CYS A 508 -11.94 -16.84 5.58
C CYS A 508 -13.43 -16.70 5.31
N TRP A 509 -14.20 -16.57 6.40
CA TRP A 509 -15.62 -16.23 6.42
C TRP A 509 -15.78 -14.90 7.16
N PRO A 510 -15.32 -13.78 6.57
CA PRO A 510 -15.41 -12.47 7.21
C PRO A 510 -16.86 -12.01 7.33
N SER A 511 -17.13 -11.15 8.33
CA SER A 511 -18.38 -10.38 8.38
C SER A 511 -18.41 -9.23 7.35
N ALA A 512 -17.24 -8.85 6.82
CA ALA A 512 -17.11 -7.87 5.75
C ALA A 512 -17.39 -8.49 4.36
N GLU A 513 -17.83 -7.65 3.44
CA GLU A 513 -17.88 -7.98 2.02
C GLU A 513 -16.47 -8.02 1.43
N VAL A 514 -16.25 -8.96 0.52
CA VAL A 514 -14.94 -9.20 -0.08
C VAL A 514 -15.05 -9.23 -1.60
N VAL A 515 -14.17 -8.49 -2.25
CA VAL A 515 -14.03 -8.51 -3.71
C VAL A 515 -12.57 -8.75 -4.07
N SER A 516 -12.32 -9.62 -5.05
CA SER A 516 -10.98 -9.86 -5.58
C SER A 516 -10.75 -9.17 -6.91
N ALA A 517 -9.54 -8.68 -7.11
CA ALA A 517 -9.02 -8.24 -8.40
C ALA A 517 -7.90 -9.16 -8.86
N PHE A 518 -7.77 -9.23 -10.18
CA PHE A 518 -6.55 -9.64 -10.82
C PHE A 518 -6.28 -8.71 -12.01
N CYS A 519 -5.09 -8.16 -12.12
CA CYS A 519 -4.69 -7.34 -13.27
C CYS A 519 -3.27 -7.69 -13.72
N ASN A 520 -3.00 -7.51 -14.99
CA ASN A 520 -1.64 -7.47 -15.53
C ASN A 520 -1.29 -5.99 -15.80
N GLY A 521 -0.03 -5.62 -15.63
CA GLY A 521 0.45 -4.27 -15.99
C GLY A 521 1.30 -4.30 -17.25
N VAL A 522 1.01 -5.24 -18.15
CA VAL A 522 1.76 -5.45 -19.39
C VAL A 522 0.77 -5.60 -20.53
N TYR A 523 1.14 -5.07 -21.69
CA TYR A 523 0.34 -5.15 -22.91
C TYR A 523 0.94 -6.11 -23.91
N HIS A 524 0.08 -6.69 -24.73
CA HIS A 524 0.46 -7.43 -25.91
C HIS A 524 1.27 -6.57 -26.88
N ILE A 525 2.38 -7.09 -27.41
CA ILE A 525 3.12 -6.46 -28.50
C ILE A 525 2.57 -6.96 -29.83
N ASP A 526 1.95 -6.06 -30.59
CA ASP A 526 1.34 -6.38 -31.88
C ASP A 526 2.34 -7.01 -32.86
N GLY A 527 1.93 -8.11 -33.49
CA GLY A 527 2.76 -8.88 -34.43
C GLY A 527 3.74 -9.84 -33.79
N CYS A 528 3.79 -9.93 -32.45
CA CYS A 528 4.66 -10.82 -31.71
C CYS A 528 3.87 -11.97 -31.05
N GLU A 529 3.05 -12.69 -31.82
CA GLU A 529 2.26 -13.84 -31.36
C GLU A 529 2.36 -15.05 -32.30
N GLY A 530 2.07 -16.23 -31.77
CA GLY A 530 2.04 -17.49 -32.51
C GLY A 530 1.41 -18.63 -31.73
N VAL A 531 1.04 -19.70 -32.43
CA VAL A 531 0.31 -20.85 -31.86
C VAL A 531 1.30 -21.92 -31.40
N VAL A 532 1.15 -22.41 -30.17
CA VAL A 532 1.90 -23.56 -29.65
C VAL A 532 1.49 -24.82 -30.42
N THR A 533 2.30 -25.23 -31.40
CA THR A 533 2.01 -26.38 -32.27
C THR A 533 2.60 -27.69 -31.75
N LYS A 534 3.62 -27.64 -30.88
CA LYS A 534 4.21 -28.84 -30.28
C LYS A 534 4.84 -28.55 -28.91
N ARG A 535 4.61 -29.46 -27.96
CA ARG A 535 5.19 -29.42 -26.60
C ARG A 535 6.40 -30.34 -26.46
N LYS A 536 7.27 -30.03 -25.50
CA LYS A 536 8.39 -30.87 -25.03
C LYS A 536 8.25 -31.05 -23.52
N GLY A 537 7.85 -32.24 -23.07
CA GLY A 537 7.48 -32.47 -21.67
C GLY A 537 6.26 -31.64 -21.26
N ARG A 538 6.09 -31.42 -19.94
CA ARG A 538 4.92 -30.69 -19.40
C ARG A 538 4.96 -29.19 -19.59
N THR A 539 6.11 -28.55 -19.34
CA THR A 539 6.23 -27.07 -19.42
C THR A 539 7.01 -26.57 -20.62
N GLY A 540 7.54 -27.47 -21.45
CA GLY A 540 8.32 -27.09 -22.63
C GLY A 540 7.47 -26.90 -23.89
N ILE A 541 7.87 -25.92 -24.70
CA ILE A 541 7.36 -25.64 -26.04
C ILE A 541 8.48 -25.98 -27.02
N ALA A 542 8.23 -26.98 -27.86
CA ALA A 542 9.15 -27.37 -28.93
C ALA A 542 8.94 -26.50 -30.17
N GLU A 543 7.68 -26.28 -30.55
CA GLU A 543 7.35 -25.55 -31.78
C GLU A 543 6.24 -24.53 -31.56
N ILE A 544 6.39 -23.38 -32.22
CA ILE A 544 5.42 -22.30 -32.37
C ILE A 544 5.24 -22.06 -33.88
N ASP A 545 4.00 -22.08 -34.36
CA ASP A 545 3.66 -21.97 -35.78
C ASP A 545 4.44 -22.95 -36.68
N GLY A 546 4.69 -24.16 -36.17
CA GLY A 546 5.45 -25.20 -36.87
C GLY A 546 6.96 -24.93 -37.01
N LYS A 547 7.49 -23.92 -36.32
CA LYS A 547 8.92 -23.61 -36.24
C LYS A 547 9.45 -23.88 -34.83
N PRO A 548 10.76 -24.17 -34.64
CA PRO A 548 11.36 -24.22 -33.31
C PRO A 548 10.98 -22.98 -32.47
N ALA A 549 10.61 -23.18 -31.21
CA ALA A 549 10.08 -22.11 -30.36
C ALA A 549 11.02 -20.91 -30.25
N LEU A 550 12.32 -21.17 -30.10
CA LEU A 550 13.37 -20.15 -30.06
C LEU A 550 13.42 -19.33 -31.36
N GLN A 551 13.26 -19.98 -32.52
CA GLN A 551 13.25 -19.28 -33.81
C GLN A 551 12.03 -18.35 -33.92
N ALA A 552 10.86 -18.77 -33.42
CA ALA A 552 9.69 -17.91 -33.38
C ALA A 552 9.93 -16.69 -32.46
N LEU A 553 10.46 -16.91 -31.25
CA LEU A 553 10.81 -15.82 -30.33
C LEU A 553 11.85 -14.85 -30.90
N GLN A 554 12.88 -15.36 -31.59
CA GLN A 554 13.89 -14.56 -32.29
C GLN A 554 13.25 -13.67 -33.37
N SER A 555 12.21 -14.16 -34.06
CA SER A 555 11.50 -13.38 -35.06
C SER A 555 10.60 -12.29 -34.47
N TRP A 556 10.17 -12.46 -33.21
CA TRP A 556 9.38 -11.47 -32.49
C TRP A 556 10.24 -10.39 -31.85
N ASN A 557 11.45 -10.74 -31.40
CA ASN A 557 12.35 -9.83 -30.70
C ASN A 557 13.82 -10.18 -30.96
N ASN A 558 14.62 -9.17 -31.33
CA ASN A 558 16.06 -9.29 -31.59
C ASN A 558 16.89 -9.66 -30.34
N MET A 559 16.31 -9.66 -29.13
CA MET A 559 17.01 -10.02 -27.90
C MET A 559 17.67 -11.40 -27.92
N TYR A 560 17.04 -12.40 -28.53
CA TYR A 560 17.59 -13.77 -28.57
C TYR A 560 18.33 -14.08 -29.85
N ASN A 561 18.85 -13.08 -30.55
CA ASN A 561 19.74 -13.37 -31.68
C ASN A 561 20.91 -14.26 -31.23
N ASP A 562 21.49 -14.99 -32.18
CA ASP A 562 22.52 -15.98 -31.87
C ASP A 562 23.75 -15.37 -31.20
N GLU A 563 24.04 -14.09 -31.44
CA GLU A 563 25.15 -13.36 -30.81
C GLU A 563 24.92 -13.14 -29.30
N ASN A 564 23.73 -12.65 -28.93
CA ASN A 564 23.37 -12.38 -27.53
C ASN A 564 23.29 -13.69 -26.71
N LEU A 565 22.70 -14.75 -27.28
CA LEU A 565 22.64 -16.06 -26.63
C LEU A 565 24.04 -16.63 -26.39
N LYS A 566 24.94 -16.47 -27.38
CA LYS A 566 26.33 -16.90 -27.28
C LYS A 566 27.08 -16.09 -26.22
N GLU A 567 26.96 -14.77 -26.23
CA GLU A 567 27.57 -13.91 -25.21
C GLU A 567 27.11 -14.29 -23.80
N HIS A 568 25.81 -14.59 -23.63
CA HIS A 568 25.27 -15.02 -22.35
C HIS A 568 25.84 -16.37 -21.88
N LEU A 569 25.94 -17.35 -22.77
CA LEU A 569 26.56 -18.66 -22.48
C LEU A 569 28.04 -18.51 -22.11
N GLU A 570 28.77 -17.63 -22.80
CA GLU A 570 30.19 -17.35 -22.56
C GLU A 570 30.43 -16.59 -21.24
N ALA A 571 29.53 -15.67 -20.87
CA ALA A 571 29.61 -14.91 -19.61
C ALA A 571 29.30 -15.78 -18.37
N HIS A 572 28.63 -16.91 -18.55
CA HIS A 572 28.08 -17.74 -17.46
C HIS A 572 28.54 -19.22 -17.52
N PRO A 573 29.86 -19.51 -17.68
CA PRO A 573 30.35 -20.87 -17.91
C PRO A 573 30.20 -21.80 -16.69
N HIS A 574 29.91 -21.24 -15.51
CA HIS A 574 29.77 -21.98 -14.27
C HIS A 574 28.36 -22.53 -14.02
N PHE A 575 27.37 -22.19 -14.86
CA PHE A 575 26.07 -22.84 -14.77
C PHE A 575 26.18 -24.25 -15.37
N GLU A 576 25.82 -25.24 -14.56
CA GLU A 576 25.88 -26.67 -14.91
C GLU A 576 25.16 -26.97 -16.25
N HIS A 577 24.12 -26.18 -16.55
CA HIS A 577 23.31 -26.24 -17.77
C HIS A 577 23.94 -25.58 -19.02
N ALA A 578 24.85 -24.62 -18.87
CA ALA A 578 25.49 -23.93 -19.99
C ALA A 578 26.31 -24.91 -20.86
N SER A 579 26.99 -25.87 -20.21
CA SER A 579 27.70 -26.97 -20.87
C SER A 579 26.77 -27.87 -21.72
N LYS A 580 25.47 -27.91 -21.39
CA LYS A 580 24.44 -28.67 -22.09
C LYS A 580 23.74 -27.84 -23.19
N GLY A 581 24.12 -26.57 -23.39
CA GLY A 581 23.47 -25.66 -24.35
C GLY A 581 22.14 -25.11 -23.87
N ILE A 582 21.88 -25.14 -22.56
CA ILE A 582 20.66 -24.63 -21.96
C ILE A 582 20.99 -23.30 -21.28
N VAL A 583 20.27 -22.25 -21.69
CA VAL A 583 20.33 -20.91 -21.10
C VAL A 583 19.21 -20.77 -20.09
N ASP A 584 19.55 -20.33 -18.88
CA ASP A 584 18.56 -19.90 -17.89
C ASP A 584 18.13 -18.48 -18.27
N ALA A 585 16.86 -18.32 -18.65
CA ALA A 585 16.31 -17.02 -19.01
C ALA A 585 16.15 -16.09 -17.78
N PHE A 586 16.45 -16.59 -16.59
CA PHE A 586 16.32 -15.95 -15.27
C PHE A 586 17.67 -15.80 -14.52
N THR A 587 18.84 -15.80 -15.17
CA THR A 587 20.10 -15.76 -14.41
C THR A 587 20.24 -14.51 -13.52
N PRO A 588 20.55 -14.68 -12.22
CA PRO A 588 20.71 -13.59 -11.26
C PRO A 588 21.80 -12.58 -11.62
N ALA A 589 22.87 -12.95 -12.32
CA ALA A 589 23.99 -12.04 -12.55
C ALA A 589 23.60 -10.86 -13.47
N ASP A 590 22.74 -11.08 -14.46
CA ASP A 590 22.20 -10.01 -15.32
C ASP A 590 21.20 -9.10 -14.58
N TRP A 591 20.60 -9.58 -13.49
CA TRP A 591 19.61 -8.84 -12.69
C TRP A 591 20.23 -7.75 -11.81
N TRP A 592 21.46 -7.95 -11.32
CA TRP A 592 22.13 -6.96 -10.47
C TRP A 592 22.71 -5.80 -11.29
N PHE A 593 23.07 -6.03 -12.56
CA PHE A 593 23.72 -5.03 -13.39
C PHE A 593 22.76 -4.07 -14.12
N LYS A 594 21.44 -4.36 -14.17
CA LYS A 594 20.45 -3.52 -14.86
C LYS A 594 19.31 -2.99 -13.98
N LYS A 595 19.59 -2.71 -12.70
CA LYS A 595 18.65 -1.92 -11.88
C LYS A 595 18.35 -0.59 -12.57
N GLY A 596 17.07 -0.32 -12.85
CA GLY A 596 16.62 0.93 -13.47
C GLY A 596 16.46 0.88 -15.00
N ALA A 597 16.29 -0.31 -15.58
CA ALA A 597 15.93 -0.45 -16.98
C ALA A 597 14.63 0.34 -17.30
N PRO A 598 14.64 1.26 -18.28
CA PRO A 598 13.49 2.13 -18.55
C PRO A 598 12.27 1.40 -19.14
N SER A 599 12.42 0.18 -19.65
CA SER A 599 11.32 -0.57 -20.28
C SER A 599 11.57 -2.08 -20.34
N LEU A 600 10.48 -2.86 -20.39
CA LEU A 600 10.48 -4.30 -20.69
C LEU A 600 10.81 -4.62 -22.14
N ASN A 601 10.57 -3.69 -23.07
CA ASN A 601 10.53 -3.93 -24.51
C ASN A 601 11.88 -4.33 -25.14
N GLY A 602 12.96 -4.45 -24.36
CA GLY A 602 14.27 -4.84 -24.88
C GLY A 602 15.17 -5.62 -23.93
N GLU A 603 14.70 -6.01 -22.73
CA GLU A 603 15.58 -6.67 -21.74
C GLU A 603 14.99 -7.89 -21.02
N TYR A 604 13.67 -8.11 -21.06
CA TYR A 604 13.03 -9.27 -20.42
C TYR A 604 11.96 -9.88 -21.33
N LEU A 605 12.07 -11.17 -21.63
CA LEU A 605 11.06 -11.88 -22.41
C LEU A 605 9.90 -12.25 -21.49
N THR A 606 8.87 -11.42 -21.49
CA THR A 606 7.62 -11.74 -20.83
C THR A 606 6.68 -12.27 -21.88
N THR A 607 6.25 -13.52 -21.76
CA THR A 607 5.29 -14.11 -22.68
C THR A 607 3.89 -14.14 -22.05
N GLY A 608 2.85 -14.18 -22.87
CA GLY A 608 1.47 -14.31 -22.42
C GLY A 608 0.79 -15.45 -23.14
N LEU A 609 0.08 -16.31 -22.41
CA LEU A 609 -0.90 -17.19 -23.02
C LEU A 609 -2.21 -16.43 -23.12
N ARG A 610 -2.63 -16.16 -24.36
CA ARG A 610 -3.87 -15.46 -24.65
C ARG A 610 -5.07 -16.31 -24.26
N GLN A 611 -6.00 -15.71 -23.55
CA GLN A 611 -7.25 -16.28 -23.11
C GLN A 611 -8.34 -15.23 -23.36
N THR A 612 -9.34 -15.54 -24.16
CA THR A 612 -10.57 -14.75 -24.15
C THR A 612 -11.29 -15.01 -22.83
N LEU A 613 -12.06 -14.07 -22.27
CA LEU A 613 -12.83 -14.24 -21.03
C LEU A 613 -14.30 -14.56 -21.37
N ARG A 614 -15.25 -14.60 -20.42
CA ARG A 614 -16.66 -14.91 -20.73
C ARG A 614 -17.37 -13.76 -21.45
N ASP A 615 -16.95 -12.53 -21.16
CA ASP A 615 -17.48 -11.30 -21.76
C ASP A 615 -16.84 -10.95 -23.11
N GLY A 616 -15.86 -11.75 -23.57
CA GLY A 616 -15.11 -11.51 -24.80
C GLY A 616 -13.83 -10.70 -24.63
N THR A 617 -13.53 -10.20 -23.42
CA THR A 617 -12.29 -9.47 -23.15
C THR A 617 -11.09 -10.40 -23.31
N GLU A 618 -10.01 -9.91 -23.91
CA GLU A 618 -8.76 -10.65 -24.03
C GLU A 618 -7.94 -10.51 -22.76
N TRP A 619 -7.45 -11.63 -22.26
CA TRP A 619 -6.62 -11.76 -21.08
C TRP A 619 -5.33 -12.48 -21.43
N TYR A 620 -4.22 -12.02 -20.88
CA TYR A 620 -2.92 -12.65 -21.09
C TYR A 620 -2.46 -13.21 -19.76
N ASN A 621 -2.52 -14.54 -19.63
CA ASN A 621 -1.89 -15.21 -18.50
C ASN A 621 -0.38 -15.09 -18.68
N VAL A 622 0.27 -14.33 -17.82
CA VAL A 622 1.66 -13.96 -18.03
C VAL A 622 2.57 -15.10 -17.60
N HIS A 623 3.42 -15.52 -18.52
CA HIS A 623 4.43 -16.55 -18.35
C HIS A 623 5.80 -15.97 -18.66
N ALA A 624 6.79 -16.37 -17.88
CA ALA A 624 8.18 -16.09 -18.24
C ALA A 624 8.85 -17.40 -18.66
N PRO A 625 9.63 -17.42 -19.76
CA PRO A 625 10.47 -18.54 -20.10
C PRO A 625 11.48 -18.74 -18.98
N LYS A 626 11.58 -19.96 -18.47
CA LYS A 626 12.55 -20.37 -17.46
C LYS A 626 13.85 -20.82 -18.11
N LEU A 627 13.77 -21.68 -19.13
CA LEU A 627 14.94 -22.26 -19.80
C LEU A 627 14.80 -22.15 -21.31
N ILE A 628 15.91 -21.99 -22.01
CA ILE A 628 16.00 -22.01 -23.47
C ILE A 628 17.04 -23.07 -23.85
N ASP A 629 16.61 -24.10 -24.56
CA ASP A 629 17.50 -25.13 -25.11
C ASP A 629 17.95 -24.68 -26.50
N THR A 630 19.19 -24.20 -26.60
CA THR A 630 19.75 -23.68 -27.85
C THR A 630 20.06 -24.78 -28.87
N LYS A 631 20.08 -26.07 -28.47
CA LYS A 631 20.40 -27.18 -29.38
C LYS A 631 19.22 -27.59 -30.24
N ASP A 632 18.03 -27.64 -29.65
CA ASP A 632 16.79 -28.01 -30.36
C ASP A 632 15.80 -26.85 -30.51
N GLY A 633 16.14 -25.68 -29.96
CA GLY A 633 15.33 -24.48 -30.05
C GLY A 633 14.06 -24.52 -29.22
N SER A 634 13.94 -25.43 -28.25
CA SER A 634 12.80 -25.47 -27.34
C SER A 634 12.95 -24.46 -26.19
N ILE A 635 11.83 -24.02 -25.64
CA ILE A 635 11.78 -23.18 -24.43
C ILE A 635 10.97 -23.87 -23.34
N SER A 636 11.24 -23.57 -22.08
CA SER A 636 10.47 -24.02 -20.92
C SER A 636 9.78 -22.85 -20.25
N LEU A 637 8.52 -22.99 -19.86
CA LEU A 637 7.78 -22.01 -19.07
C LEU A 637 7.68 -22.49 -17.60
N PHE A 638 7.25 -21.59 -16.69
CA PHE A 638 6.91 -21.97 -15.30
C PHE A 638 5.64 -22.83 -15.19
N PHE A 639 4.81 -22.83 -16.23
CA PHE A 639 3.50 -23.48 -16.24
C PHE A 639 3.31 -24.27 -17.52
N GLU A 640 2.36 -25.21 -17.50
CA GLU A 640 2.04 -26.05 -18.64
C GLU A 640 1.24 -25.26 -19.70
N PRO A 641 1.81 -24.96 -20.88
CA PRO A 641 1.08 -24.31 -21.94
C PRO A 641 0.13 -25.33 -22.60
N PRO A 642 -1.17 -24.99 -22.82
CA PRO A 642 -2.06 -25.84 -23.60
C PRO A 642 -1.56 -25.94 -25.06
N LEU A 643 -1.70 -27.10 -25.67
CA LEU A 643 -1.49 -27.24 -27.12
C LEU A 643 -2.54 -26.38 -27.86
N ASN A 644 -2.14 -25.77 -28.97
CA ASN A 644 -2.97 -24.84 -29.76
C ASN A 644 -3.35 -23.54 -29.03
N SER A 645 -2.69 -23.22 -27.91
CA SER A 645 -2.81 -21.89 -27.31
C SER A 645 -1.96 -20.87 -28.05
N THR A 646 -2.41 -19.61 -28.08
CA THR A 646 -1.62 -18.51 -28.62
C THR A 646 -0.67 -18.01 -27.54
N LEU A 647 0.62 -18.13 -27.81
CA LEU A 647 1.70 -17.49 -27.05
C LEU A 647 1.99 -16.15 -27.70
N CYS A 648 2.15 -15.12 -26.90
CA CYS A 648 2.51 -13.78 -27.38
C CYS A 648 3.62 -13.17 -26.53
N LEU A 649 4.27 -12.15 -27.06
CA LEU A 649 5.20 -11.31 -26.33
C LEU A 649 4.42 -10.19 -25.64
N LEU A 650 4.74 -9.97 -24.37
CA LEU A 650 4.20 -8.89 -23.54
C LEU A 650 5.28 -7.84 -23.30
N GLY A 651 4.87 -6.58 -23.40
CA GLY A 651 5.71 -5.40 -23.24
C GLY A 651 5.11 -4.41 -22.24
N GLY A 652 5.91 -3.42 -21.87
CA GLY A 652 5.51 -2.38 -20.92
C GLY A 652 6.68 -1.51 -20.49
N LYS A 653 6.47 -0.18 -20.41
CA LYS A 653 7.40 0.67 -19.65
C LYS A 653 7.11 0.54 -18.16
N SER A 654 8.15 0.68 -17.33
CA SER A 654 8.02 0.58 -15.86
C SER A 654 6.94 1.53 -15.31
N ASP A 655 6.87 2.76 -15.84
CA ASP A 655 5.86 3.76 -15.44
C ASP A 655 4.46 3.38 -15.91
N GLU A 656 4.34 2.89 -17.14
CA GLU A 656 3.07 2.44 -17.72
C GLU A 656 2.49 1.26 -16.94
N ALA A 657 3.32 0.26 -16.62
CA ALA A 657 2.92 -0.91 -15.85
C ALA A 657 2.39 -0.55 -14.45
N ARG A 658 3.06 0.38 -13.77
CA ARG A 658 2.65 0.88 -12.45
C ARG A 658 1.33 1.65 -12.53
N MET A 659 1.20 2.54 -13.52
CA MET A 659 -0.03 3.29 -13.76
C MET A 659 -1.19 2.37 -14.12
N GLN A 660 -0.96 1.35 -14.95
CA GLN A 660 -1.96 0.34 -15.28
C GLN A 660 -2.39 -0.46 -14.05
N THR A 661 -1.45 -0.89 -13.21
CA THR A 661 -1.78 -1.59 -11.96
C THR A 661 -2.65 -0.72 -11.04
N ALA A 662 -2.23 0.54 -10.81
CA ALA A 662 -3.00 1.47 -9.98
C ALA A 662 -4.38 1.77 -10.57
N ARG A 663 -4.45 1.99 -11.89
CA ARG A 663 -5.71 2.18 -12.61
C ARG A 663 -6.62 0.97 -12.47
N ALA A 664 -6.09 -0.23 -12.65
CA ALA A 664 -6.86 -1.46 -12.51
C ALA A 664 -7.40 -1.65 -11.09
N CYS A 665 -6.60 -1.35 -10.06
CA CYS A 665 -7.08 -1.32 -8.68
C CYS A 665 -8.20 -0.29 -8.46
N HIS A 666 -8.07 0.90 -9.04
CA HIS A 666 -9.07 1.96 -8.94
C HIS A 666 -10.39 1.57 -9.62
N GLU A 667 -10.33 1.13 -10.86
CA GLU A 667 -11.49 0.73 -11.65
C GLU A 667 -12.16 -0.52 -11.06
N LEU A 668 -11.39 -1.47 -10.51
CA LEU A 668 -11.97 -2.57 -9.72
C LEU A 668 -12.72 -2.02 -8.51
N LEU A 669 -12.13 -1.11 -7.74
CA LEU A 669 -12.81 -0.55 -6.57
C LEU A 669 -14.14 0.10 -6.98
N GLN A 670 -14.17 0.85 -8.08
CA GLN A 670 -15.41 1.43 -8.63
C GLN A 670 -16.42 0.34 -9.06
N ALA A 671 -15.94 -0.72 -9.70
CA ALA A 671 -16.77 -1.80 -10.21
C ALA A 671 -17.28 -2.78 -9.15
N SER A 672 -16.56 -2.91 -8.04
CA SER A 672 -16.84 -3.86 -6.96
C SER A 672 -18.22 -3.66 -6.33
N GLY A 673 -18.80 -2.47 -6.51
CA GLY A 673 -20.02 -2.04 -5.81
C GLY A 673 -19.80 -1.80 -4.32
N LEU A 674 -18.55 -1.86 -3.83
CA LEU A 674 -18.21 -1.57 -2.44
C LEU A 674 -18.33 -0.06 -2.19
N ARG A 675 -19.29 0.33 -1.35
CA ARG A 675 -19.50 1.75 -1.01
C ARG A 675 -18.44 2.29 -0.05
N HIS A 676 -17.94 1.41 0.82
CA HIS A 676 -17.04 1.75 1.90
C HIS A 676 -15.91 0.71 1.98
N PRO A 677 -14.91 0.78 1.08
CA PRO A 677 -13.72 -0.05 1.22
C PRO A 677 -13.02 0.27 2.54
N GLN A 678 -12.58 -0.76 3.25
CA GLN A 678 -11.99 -0.65 4.59
C GLN A 678 -10.54 -1.11 4.64
N ALA A 679 -10.11 -1.99 3.73
CA ALA A 679 -8.72 -2.38 3.57
C ALA A 679 -8.50 -3.07 2.23
N SER A 680 -7.23 -3.18 1.85
CA SER A 680 -6.81 -4.07 0.79
C SER A 680 -5.62 -4.94 1.20
N PHE A 681 -5.56 -6.12 0.62
CA PHE A 681 -4.35 -6.91 0.51
C PHE A 681 -4.00 -7.03 -0.96
N SER A 682 -2.73 -6.99 -1.33
CA SER A 682 -2.30 -7.28 -2.69
C SER A 682 -0.99 -8.06 -2.74
N MET A 683 -0.86 -8.92 -3.74
CA MET A 683 0.40 -9.54 -4.15
C MET A 683 0.73 -9.01 -5.53
N VAL A 684 1.87 -8.36 -5.67
CA VAL A 684 2.38 -7.78 -6.92
C VAL A 684 3.63 -8.54 -7.33
N CYS A 685 3.80 -8.76 -8.63
CA CYS A 685 4.96 -9.47 -9.12
C CYS A 685 6.29 -8.84 -8.73
N ALA A 686 7.25 -9.69 -8.38
CA ALA A 686 8.66 -9.33 -8.19
C ALA A 686 9.22 -8.50 -9.36
N THR A 687 8.69 -8.66 -10.57
CA THR A 687 9.27 -7.94 -11.69
C THR A 687 9.05 -6.44 -11.68
N TYR A 688 8.03 -5.94 -10.98
CA TYR A 688 7.91 -4.49 -10.73
C TYR A 688 9.15 -3.96 -10.01
N PHE A 689 9.68 -4.73 -9.06
CA PHE A 689 10.90 -4.36 -8.36
C PHE A 689 12.13 -4.40 -9.29
N PHE A 690 12.23 -5.38 -10.20
CA PHE A 690 13.35 -5.42 -11.14
C PHE A 690 13.34 -4.24 -12.11
N LEU A 691 12.17 -3.84 -12.58
CA LEU A 691 12.03 -2.71 -13.50
C LEU A 691 12.27 -1.36 -12.82
N ALA A 692 11.75 -1.21 -11.61
CA ALA A 692 11.56 0.11 -11.02
C ALA A 692 12.55 0.39 -9.87
N GLY A 693 13.16 -0.65 -9.30
CA GLY A 693 13.99 -0.55 -8.10
C GLY A 693 13.24 0.06 -6.91
N ASN A 694 13.96 0.44 -5.86
CA ASN A 694 13.34 0.98 -4.64
C ASN A 694 12.52 2.27 -4.89
N GLU A 695 13.05 3.20 -5.68
CA GLU A 695 12.36 4.47 -5.97
C GLU A 695 11.07 4.23 -6.77
N GLY A 696 11.11 3.33 -7.73
CA GLY A 696 9.95 2.97 -8.52
C GLY A 696 8.88 2.25 -7.69
N MET A 697 9.29 1.42 -6.72
CA MET A 697 8.38 0.80 -5.76
C MET A 697 7.76 1.81 -4.79
N GLU A 698 8.50 2.82 -4.34
CA GLU A 698 7.94 3.91 -3.51
C GLU A 698 6.84 4.67 -4.27
N LYS A 699 7.13 5.06 -5.51
CA LYS A 699 6.15 5.71 -6.39
C LYS A 699 4.93 4.81 -6.66
N MET A 700 5.14 3.50 -6.85
CA MET A 700 4.05 2.54 -7.02
C MET A 700 3.19 2.42 -5.76
N ALA A 701 3.81 2.40 -4.57
CA ALA A 701 3.09 2.35 -3.30
C ALA A 701 2.17 3.57 -3.13
N LEU A 702 2.68 4.77 -3.44
CA LEU A 702 1.91 6.01 -3.44
C LEU A 702 0.74 5.94 -4.43
N GLN A 703 1.00 5.55 -5.68
CA GLN A 703 -0.03 5.46 -6.73
C GLN A 703 -1.12 4.44 -6.40
N LEU A 704 -0.74 3.27 -5.89
CA LEU A 704 -1.70 2.25 -5.44
C LEU A 704 -2.56 2.78 -4.30
N SER A 705 -1.96 3.47 -3.33
CA SER A 705 -2.69 4.03 -2.18
C SER A 705 -3.63 5.15 -2.61
N GLU A 706 -3.21 6.03 -3.52
CA GLU A 706 -4.08 7.03 -4.12
C GLU A 706 -5.26 6.37 -4.88
N ALA A 707 -5.00 5.30 -5.63
CA ALA A 707 -6.01 4.58 -6.41
C ALA A 707 -7.11 3.95 -5.55
N ILE A 708 -6.74 3.40 -4.38
CA ILE A 708 -7.66 2.75 -3.44
C ILE A 708 -8.19 3.71 -2.35
N GLY A 709 -7.86 5.00 -2.42
CA GLY A 709 -8.36 6.00 -1.47
C GLY A 709 -7.75 5.93 -0.07
N TRP A 710 -6.48 5.53 0.04
CA TRP A 710 -5.70 5.48 1.29
C TRP A 710 -6.31 4.58 2.38
N ILE A 711 -7.08 3.56 1.98
CA ILE A 711 -7.48 2.50 2.91
C ILE A 711 -6.24 1.71 3.38
N PRO A 712 -6.24 1.19 4.63
CA PRO A 712 -5.18 0.31 5.12
C PRO A 712 -4.81 -0.76 4.10
N SER A 713 -3.54 -0.80 3.70
CA SER A 713 -3.11 -1.68 2.61
C SER A 713 -1.77 -2.33 2.89
N LEU A 714 -1.71 -3.63 2.63
CA LEU A 714 -0.46 -4.39 2.59
C LEU A 714 -0.28 -4.98 1.19
N VAL A 715 0.83 -4.63 0.56
CA VAL A 715 1.24 -5.18 -0.73
C VAL A 715 2.51 -5.99 -0.57
N ILE A 716 2.51 -7.24 -0.97
CA ILE A 716 3.70 -8.10 -1.00
C ILE A 716 4.27 -8.09 -2.41
N ILE A 717 5.60 -8.01 -2.48
CA ILE A 717 6.32 -8.19 -3.74
C ILE A 717 6.91 -9.60 -3.78
N GLY A 718 6.48 -10.40 -4.74
CA GLY A 718 6.96 -11.77 -4.93
C GLY A 718 6.32 -12.40 -6.16
N GLY A 719 6.44 -13.72 -6.34
CA GLY A 719 5.82 -14.41 -7.46
C GLY A 719 6.05 -15.91 -7.41
N PRO A 720 5.29 -16.72 -8.19
CA PRO A 720 4.17 -16.30 -9.04
C PRO A 720 2.95 -15.86 -8.22
N GLU A 721 2.14 -14.93 -8.74
CA GLU A 721 0.95 -14.43 -8.05
C GLU A 721 -0.24 -15.36 -8.31
N PHE A 722 -1.12 -15.52 -7.31
CA PHE A 722 -2.34 -16.33 -7.40
C PHE A 722 -3.56 -15.41 -7.36
N GLY A 723 -4.43 -15.50 -8.36
CA GLY A 723 -5.68 -14.76 -8.43
C GLY A 723 -6.80 -15.58 -9.05
N ASN A 724 -8.03 -15.06 -9.08
CA ASN A 724 -9.12 -15.65 -9.85
C ASN A 724 -9.54 -14.72 -10.99
N THR A 725 -9.88 -15.33 -12.12
CA THR A 725 -10.65 -14.75 -13.22
C THR A 725 -12.00 -15.46 -13.30
N ASP A 726 -12.90 -14.97 -14.16
CA ASP A 726 -14.17 -15.62 -14.50
C ASP A 726 -14.03 -17.01 -15.18
N ARG A 727 -12.80 -17.36 -15.59
CA ARG A 727 -12.42 -18.70 -16.09
C ARG A 727 -11.69 -19.57 -15.06
N GLY A 728 -11.57 -19.08 -13.81
CA GLY A 728 -10.97 -19.80 -12.70
C GLY A 728 -9.64 -19.19 -12.23
N PRO A 729 -8.86 -19.93 -11.43
CA PRO A 729 -7.59 -19.45 -10.89
C PRO A 729 -6.58 -19.12 -11.98
N VAL A 730 -5.77 -18.08 -11.74
CA VAL A 730 -4.63 -17.69 -12.55
C VAL A 730 -3.37 -17.70 -11.68
N THR A 731 -2.29 -18.15 -12.29
CA THR A 731 -0.94 -18.14 -11.72
C THR A 731 -0.02 -17.46 -12.73
N GLY A 732 0.47 -16.24 -12.44
CA GLY A 732 1.19 -15.43 -13.43
C GLY A 732 2.37 -14.65 -12.86
N GLY A 733 3.24 -14.13 -13.75
CA GLY A 733 4.23 -13.08 -13.44
C GLY A 733 3.74 -11.71 -13.95
N TYR A 734 4.30 -10.59 -13.51
CA TYR A 734 3.81 -9.23 -13.84
C TYR A 734 2.32 -8.96 -13.57
N SER A 735 1.71 -9.78 -12.73
CA SER A 735 0.34 -9.60 -12.31
C SER A 735 0.26 -9.02 -10.92
N THR A 736 -0.92 -8.51 -10.61
CA THR A 736 -1.31 -8.13 -9.26
C THR A 736 -2.57 -8.90 -8.93
N SER A 737 -2.54 -9.65 -7.83
CA SER A 737 -3.75 -10.15 -7.20
C SER A 737 -4.08 -9.27 -6.01
N SER A 738 -5.36 -8.92 -5.85
CA SER A 738 -5.80 -8.08 -4.74
C SER A 738 -7.08 -8.61 -4.14
N ILE A 739 -7.24 -8.41 -2.83
CA ILE A 739 -8.50 -8.53 -2.12
C ILE A 739 -8.82 -7.18 -1.48
N ILE A 740 -10.05 -6.71 -1.65
CA ILE A 740 -10.57 -5.49 -1.04
C ILE A 740 -11.73 -5.87 -0.12
N PHE A 741 -11.68 -5.35 1.11
CA PHE A 741 -12.70 -5.53 2.14
C PHE A 741 -13.61 -4.30 2.19
N GLY A 742 -14.92 -4.46 2.43
CA GLY A 742 -15.84 -3.35 2.65
C GLY A 742 -17.09 -3.72 3.45
N THR A 743 -17.90 -2.74 3.87
CA THR A 743 -19.09 -2.99 4.71
C THR A 743 -20.41 -3.14 3.97
N GLU A 744 -20.49 -2.68 2.73
CA GLU A 744 -21.73 -2.71 1.94
C GLU A 744 -21.42 -2.93 0.46
N LYS A 745 -22.13 -3.87 -0.15
CA LYS A 745 -22.18 -4.08 -1.59
C LYS A 745 -23.50 -3.58 -2.13
N ASP A 746 -23.49 -2.75 -3.17
CA ASP A 746 -24.71 -2.37 -3.85
C ASP A 746 -25.37 -3.62 -4.46
N SER A 747 -26.57 -3.99 -4.00
CA SER A 747 -27.28 -5.18 -4.46
C SER A 747 -27.66 -5.11 -5.94
N THR A 748 -27.61 -3.93 -6.55
CA THR A 748 -27.84 -3.73 -7.98
C THR A 748 -26.56 -3.86 -8.82
N ALA A 749 -25.38 -3.81 -8.20
CA ALA A 749 -24.11 -4.07 -8.87
C ALA A 749 -23.95 -5.59 -9.04
N SER A 750 -24.00 -6.06 -10.29
CA SER A 750 -23.62 -7.46 -10.61
C SER A 750 -22.21 -7.75 -10.10
N SER A 751 -21.93 -9.00 -9.71
CA SER A 751 -20.63 -9.50 -9.24
C SER A 751 -19.54 -9.48 -10.32
N ALA A 752 -19.37 -8.35 -10.98
CA ALA A 752 -18.47 -8.17 -12.10
C ALA A 752 -17.03 -8.27 -11.58
N ILE A 753 -16.41 -9.40 -11.83
CA ILE A 753 -14.96 -9.47 -12.03
C ILE A 753 -14.72 -8.55 -13.23
N LEU A 754 -14.26 -7.32 -12.98
CA LEU A 754 -13.99 -6.36 -14.03
C LEU A 754 -12.64 -6.68 -14.65
N HIS A 755 -12.64 -6.95 -15.95
CA HIS A 755 -11.43 -7.22 -16.73
C HIS A 755 -10.94 -5.91 -17.32
N LEU A 756 -9.76 -5.47 -16.86
CA LEU A 756 -9.17 -4.21 -17.27
C LEU A 756 -7.84 -4.54 -17.93
N THR A 757 -7.83 -4.42 -19.26
CA THR A 757 -6.66 -4.52 -20.14
C THR A 757 -5.80 -3.28 -20.07
#